data_AF-A0A8T3KN90-F1
#
_entry.id   AF-A0A8T3KN90-F1
#
_cell.length_a   1.000
_cell.length_b   1.000
_cell.length_c   1.000
_cell.angle_alpha   90.00
_cell.angle_beta   90.00
_cell.angle_gamma   90.00
#
_symmetry.space_group_name_H-M   'P 1'
#
loop_
_entity.id
_entity.type
_entity.pdbx_description
1 polymer ?
#
loop_
_entity_poly.entity_id
_entity_poly.type
_entity_poly.pdbx_seq_one_letter_code
_entity_poly.pdbx_strand_id
1 'polypeptide(L)'
;MNKSAIRNFAVTARTRLKEQVKDRAAIYGITEKEIKKIELFGDGFRVRGKVYDKITLAQYRQLVNAVEHKGFENVVEEVAYTWFNRFIALRFMEVNGYMPFNIHTKVLAGVDEKDEPEIISASKDLELVSPEVYYSCLDKGDVEGLYKTILINLCNKLSNIMPNMFEKISDYTELLLPDHLYTEGGIINLLVTGIPEEDFTNQVEIIGWLYQFYISEKKAQVDEAVAKGKKVSKDNLPAKTQLFTPDWIVKYLVENSLGRLWLEKGDENSPVKNNWKYYLDGELIKDGSKLSPEEIKIIDPACGSGHMLVYAFDVLYDIYVSCGYPERDIPQLILEKNLYGIDIDERAAQLAYFALIMKARSKNRRLFRKGEPLTVNVCAIKESNGISSIIIPFQSQLKFDDCHKLTAEYLIKTFYNAREYGSIIKVEPMDYDGLSAYLDEIIHQGAMDIFESMFVNQVAKDMPDLIRQAKILSQKYDVYITNPPYLGKGMSPLLSDYVKDNYPDSKSDLFAVFMELPLLKPGGYLAMINQHSWMFLASFEKLRRKVVQTQTITSMLHLGPRTFEEISGEVVQSVAFVLKNESIPDYMGEYVRLVDFDSAAEKETGTLHAIADSNCGYLYKCNSVNFEKIPGNTIAYWISNKLIKIFTESKTIKEFADSCIGMRTGDNERFLRYWFEVSIKKVGFNFQSAELAQRSKLKWFPYCKGGTFRKWYGNNEYLVNWENNGFEIKKNTKLQYPQLGDNLGWKISNEHYYFKRGITWSGVTMNTFGVRCYDYGMIFDSGANGLFTFDEDNYYYFAGILNTKIINEFIKIINPTINTGCGVIAKLPIFLSQTHKGYIDNLVKQNICLSRADWDDFETSWDFKIHPLVRYKAGRIEEAYKTWEAVADERFKKLKANEEELNRIFIEIYGLQDELTPELADEDITVRRAELDRDIRSLISYAVGCMFGRYSLDREGLIFAGGTFDKGAYSTFIPDEDNIIPVTDQDYFENDIVSRFIEFVEKVYGAENLEENLAFIAKALKPASTKTARQAIREYFFNDFFKDHCKVYKKRPIYWQFETGPAGAMKALVYLHRMDEFTPARVRTDYLHPLMRAYEGEIKRIEQMREDTLTASERASYRKQKEDLQKKTAEIMKYDPVIAHIASRPIKLDLDDGVAVNYQKYQNVEVVENGKPFVAANLLTKI
;
A
#
# COMPACT_ATOMS: atom_id res chain seq x y z
N MET A 1 2.51 -18.83 -25.28
CA MET A 1 1.17 -18.64 -24.68
C MET A 1 0.70 -17.21 -24.87
N ASN A 2 -0.42 -16.99 -25.57
CA ASN A 2 -0.99 -15.66 -25.78
C ASN A 2 -1.86 -15.24 -24.58
N LYS A 3 -1.22 -14.71 -23.52
CA LYS A 3 -1.92 -14.30 -22.28
C LYS A 3 -3.05 -13.28 -22.52
N SER A 4 -2.92 -12.41 -23.53
CA SER A 4 -3.94 -11.41 -23.86
C SER A 4 -5.22 -12.05 -24.40
N ALA A 5 -5.11 -13.03 -25.31
CA ALA A 5 -6.26 -13.77 -25.83
C ALA A 5 -6.97 -14.56 -24.73
N ILE A 6 -6.20 -15.26 -23.89
CA ILE A 6 -6.69 -16.04 -22.75
C ILE A 6 -7.45 -15.14 -21.76
N ARG A 7 -6.89 -13.97 -21.43
CA ARG A 7 -7.53 -13.00 -20.53
C ARG A 7 -8.85 -12.49 -21.10
N ASN A 8 -8.86 -12.09 -22.37
CA ASN A 8 -10.06 -11.56 -23.02
C ASN A 8 -11.19 -12.59 -23.06
N PHE A 9 -10.86 -13.85 -23.36
CA PHE A 9 -11.81 -14.94 -23.31
C PHE A 9 -12.33 -15.16 -21.88
N ALA A 10 -11.45 -15.35 -20.88
CA ALA A 10 -11.86 -15.70 -19.52
C ALA A 10 -12.77 -14.64 -18.86
N VAL A 11 -12.46 -13.36 -19.05
CA VAL A 11 -13.28 -12.24 -18.54
C VAL A 11 -14.65 -12.22 -19.25
N THR A 12 -14.66 -12.36 -20.58
CA THR A 12 -15.89 -12.38 -21.39
C THR A 12 -16.76 -13.59 -21.05
N ALA A 13 -16.13 -14.75 -20.88
CA ALA A 13 -16.76 -16.02 -20.54
C ALA A 13 -17.50 -15.94 -19.21
N ARG A 14 -16.87 -15.35 -18.19
CA ARG A 14 -17.49 -15.16 -16.88
C ARG A 14 -18.78 -14.36 -16.96
N THR A 15 -18.74 -13.20 -17.60
CA THR A 15 -19.91 -12.31 -17.69
C THR A 15 -21.03 -12.99 -18.47
N ARG A 16 -20.74 -13.56 -19.63
CA ARG A 16 -21.74 -14.23 -20.48
C ARG A 16 -22.35 -15.46 -19.82
N LEU A 17 -21.54 -16.35 -19.24
CA LEU A 17 -22.06 -17.55 -18.59
C LEU A 17 -22.99 -17.19 -17.42
N LYS A 18 -22.64 -16.16 -16.63
CA LYS A 18 -23.53 -15.70 -15.55
C LYS A 18 -24.85 -15.16 -16.08
N GLU A 19 -24.83 -14.35 -17.13
CA GLU A 19 -26.06 -13.82 -17.75
C GLU A 19 -26.92 -14.95 -18.30
N GLN A 20 -26.32 -15.89 -19.04
CA GLN A 20 -27.05 -17.02 -19.61
C GLN A 20 -27.60 -17.97 -18.54
N VAL A 21 -26.87 -18.22 -17.45
CA VAL A 21 -27.37 -18.99 -16.30
C VAL A 21 -28.56 -18.28 -15.63
N LYS A 22 -28.53 -16.94 -15.52
CA LYS A 22 -29.68 -16.15 -15.02
C LYS A 22 -30.89 -16.28 -15.95
N ASP A 23 -30.67 -16.21 -17.26
CA ASP A 23 -31.74 -16.37 -18.25
C ASP A 23 -32.37 -17.78 -18.17
N ARG A 24 -31.54 -18.82 -18.05
CA ARG A 24 -32.00 -20.20 -17.81
C ARG A 24 -32.83 -20.31 -16.54
N ALA A 25 -32.35 -19.76 -15.41
CA ALA A 25 -33.12 -19.75 -14.16
C ALA A 25 -34.48 -19.03 -14.31
N ALA A 26 -34.51 -17.92 -15.07
CA ALA A 26 -35.72 -17.15 -15.31
C ALA A 26 -36.78 -17.92 -16.12
N ILE A 27 -36.37 -18.80 -17.04
CA ILE A 27 -37.28 -19.71 -17.77
C ILE A 27 -38.09 -20.59 -16.80
N TYR A 28 -37.45 -21.04 -15.72
CA TYR A 28 -38.08 -21.84 -14.66
C TYR A 28 -38.77 -20.99 -13.59
N GLY A 29 -38.82 -19.67 -13.75
CA GLY A 29 -39.48 -18.76 -12.82
C GLY A 29 -38.66 -18.38 -11.59
N ILE A 30 -37.35 -18.58 -11.61
CA ILE A 30 -36.42 -18.21 -10.53
C ILE A 30 -35.62 -16.99 -10.95
N THR A 31 -35.64 -15.92 -10.16
CA THR A 31 -34.89 -14.68 -10.39
C THR A 31 -34.29 -14.20 -9.08
N GLU A 32 -33.42 -13.19 -9.13
CA GLU A 32 -32.84 -12.57 -7.93
C GLU A 32 -33.90 -12.06 -6.93
N LYS A 33 -35.08 -11.64 -7.42
CA LYS A 33 -36.13 -11.01 -6.62
C LYS A 33 -37.22 -11.98 -6.16
N GLU A 34 -37.46 -13.05 -6.92
CA GLU A 34 -38.57 -13.96 -6.67
C GLU A 34 -38.33 -15.38 -7.19
N ILE A 35 -38.86 -16.35 -6.45
CA ILE A 35 -39.09 -17.74 -6.88
C ILE A 35 -40.59 -17.88 -7.14
N LYS A 36 -41.00 -18.01 -8.40
CA LYS A 36 -42.42 -18.13 -8.76
C LYS A 36 -43.00 -19.45 -8.29
N LYS A 37 -44.25 -19.41 -7.83
CA LYS A 37 -45.02 -20.59 -7.46
C LYS A 37 -45.29 -21.46 -8.70
N ILE A 38 -44.97 -22.74 -8.60
CA ILE A 38 -45.24 -23.74 -9.65
C ILE A 38 -46.61 -24.40 -9.44
N GLU A 39 -47.24 -24.84 -10.53
CA GLU A 39 -48.44 -25.69 -10.50
C GLU A 39 -48.04 -27.15 -10.77
N LEU A 40 -48.39 -28.10 -9.89
CA LEU A 40 -48.16 -29.52 -10.19
C LEU A 40 -49.14 -29.97 -11.28
N PHE A 41 -48.62 -30.59 -12.33
CA PHE A 41 -49.42 -31.03 -13.48
C PHE A 41 -48.95 -32.42 -13.93
N GLY A 42 -49.80 -33.43 -13.76
CA GLY A 42 -49.41 -34.83 -13.94
C GLY A 42 -48.35 -35.26 -12.92
N ASP A 43 -47.28 -35.91 -13.39
CA ASP A 43 -46.09 -36.28 -12.60
C ASP A 43 -44.97 -35.21 -12.64
N GLY A 44 -45.21 -34.07 -13.31
CA GLY A 44 -44.28 -32.95 -13.44
C GLY A 44 -44.86 -31.63 -12.92
N PHE A 45 -44.47 -30.51 -13.55
CA PHE A 45 -44.94 -29.17 -13.14
C PHE A 45 -45.11 -28.21 -14.31
N ARG A 46 -45.91 -27.15 -14.07
CA ARG A 46 -46.12 -26.04 -14.98
C ARG A 46 -45.64 -24.74 -14.35
N VAL A 47 -44.86 -23.98 -15.11
CA VAL A 47 -44.43 -22.62 -14.75
C VAL A 47 -44.35 -21.78 -16.01
N ARG A 48 -44.84 -20.53 -15.94
CA ARG A 48 -44.92 -19.60 -17.10
C ARG A 48 -45.58 -20.21 -18.35
N GLY A 49 -46.59 -21.06 -18.17
CA GLY A 49 -47.35 -21.67 -19.27
C GLY A 49 -46.66 -22.85 -19.98
N LYS A 50 -45.42 -23.22 -19.62
CA LYS A 50 -44.74 -24.43 -20.11
C LYS A 50 -44.87 -25.57 -19.09
N VAL A 51 -45.04 -26.79 -19.59
CA VAL A 51 -45.09 -28.03 -18.80
C VAL A 51 -43.73 -28.73 -18.87
N TYR A 52 -43.23 -29.18 -17.73
CA TYR A 52 -41.98 -29.90 -17.56
C TYR A 52 -42.24 -31.24 -16.88
N ASP A 53 -41.37 -32.21 -17.10
CA ASP A 53 -41.52 -33.59 -16.63
C ASP A 53 -41.10 -33.79 -15.15
N LYS A 54 -41.21 -35.04 -14.69
CA LYS A 54 -40.85 -35.46 -13.33
C LYS A 54 -39.36 -35.28 -13.01
N ILE A 55 -38.47 -35.50 -13.98
CA ILE A 55 -37.01 -35.39 -13.79
C ILE A 55 -36.66 -33.91 -13.56
N THR A 56 -37.18 -33.04 -14.42
CA THR A 56 -37.03 -31.58 -14.32
C THR A 56 -37.60 -31.07 -12.99
N LEU A 57 -38.72 -31.62 -12.51
CA LEU A 57 -39.28 -31.25 -11.20
C LEU A 57 -38.31 -31.55 -10.04
N ALA A 58 -37.60 -32.68 -10.09
CA ALA A 58 -36.61 -33.03 -9.07
C ALA A 58 -35.43 -32.04 -9.09
N GLN A 59 -34.89 -31.74 -10.27
CA GLN A 59 -33.82 -30.75 -10.46
C GLN A 59 -34.26 -29.35 -10.01
N TYR A 60 -35.48 -28.94 -10.35
CA TYR A 60 -36.06 -27.66 -9.94
C TYR A 60 -36.13 -27.52 -8.41
N ARG A 61 -36.58 -28.56 -7.70
CA ARG A 61 -36.62 -28.54 -6.23
C ARG A 61 -35.23 -28.41 -5.62
N GLN A 62 -34.22 -29.06 -6.20
CA GLN A 62 -32.84 -28.90 -5.76
C GLN A 62 -32.32 -27.48 -6.02
N LEU A 63 -32.68 -26.87 -7.17
CA LEU A 63 -32.33 -25.49 -7.48
C LEU A 63 -32.93 -24.51 -6.47
N VAL A 64 -34.22 -24.64 -6.16
CA VAL A 64 -34.90 -23.81 -5.16
C VAL A 64 -34.19 -23.93 -3.81
N ASN A 65 -33.92 -25.16 -3.37
CA ASN A 65 -33.21 -25.42 -2.12
C ASN A 65 -31.82 -24.76 -2.09
N ALA A 66 -31.05 -24.88 -3.18
CA ALA A 66 -29.73 -24.26 -3.31
C ALA A 66 -29.82 -22.73 -3.26
N VAL A 67 -30.80 -22.11 -3.93
CA VAL A 67 -31.01 -20.65 -3.92
C VAL A 67 -31.41 -20.16 -2.54
N GLU A 68 -32.26 -20.88 -1.83
CA GLU A 68 -32.69 -20.52 -0.46
C GLU A 68 -31.53 -20.60 0.55
N HIS A 69 -30.63 -21.57 0.41
CA HIS A 69 -29.52 -21.77 1.36
C HIS A 69 -28.25 -20.96 1.02
N LYS A 70 -27.90 -20.87 -0.27
CA LYS A 70 -26.66 -20.22 -0.73
C LYS A 70 -26.89 -18.79 -1.24
N GLY A 71 -28.12 -18.44 -1.63
CA GLY A 71 -28.46 -17.18 -2.31
C GLY A 71 -28.31 -17.27 -3.84
N PHE A 72 -29.17 -16.53 -4.56
CA PHE A 72 -29.26 -16.60 -6.02
C PHE A 72 -27.94 -16.30 -6.75
N GLU A 73 -27.26 -15.21 -6.41
CA GLU A 73 -26.00 -14.83 -7.09
C GLU A 73 -24.87 -15.86 -6.87
N ASN A 74 -24.83 -16.50 -5.70
CA ASN A 74 -23.84 -17.54 -5.42
C ASN A 74 -24.11 -18.81 -6.23
N VAL A 75 -25.38 -19.22 -6.37
CA VAL A 75 -25.77 -20.34 -7.24
C VAL A 75 -25.44 -20.04 -8.70
N VAL A 76 -25.72 -18.83 -9.18
CA VAL A 76 -25.36 -18.41 -10.54
C VAL A 76 -23.85 -18.48 -10.77
N GLU A 77 -23.05 -17.94 -9.85
CA GLU A 77 -21.57 -17.99 -9.96
C GLU A 77 -21.05 -19.43 -9.92
N GLU A 78 -21.61 -20.27 -9.05
CA GLU A 78 -21.25 -21.69 -8.93
C GLU A 78 -21.52 -22.44 -10.24
N VAL A 79 -22.72 -22.33 -10.80
CA VAL A 79 -23.08 -23.03 -12.05
C VAL A 79 -22.29 -22.50 -13.25
N ALA A 80 -22.14 -21.17 -13.36
CA ALA A 80 -21.36 -20.57 -14.43
C ALA A 80 -19.91 -21.06 -14.41
N TYR A 81 -19.33 -21.13 -13.20
CA TYR A 81 -17.98 -21.63 -13.01
C TYR A 81 -17.84 -23.12 -13.33
N THR A 82 -18.77 -23.95 -12.87
CA THR A 82 -18.77 -25.41 -13.16
C THR A 82 -18.75 -25.67 -14.67
N TRP A 83 -19.58 -24.97 -15.44
CA TRP A 83 -19.59 -25.12 -16.90
C TRP A 83 -18.35 -24.54 -17.57
N PHE A 84 -17.88 -23.36 -17.14
CA PHE A 84 -16.61 -22.78 -17.60
C PHE A 84 -15.45 -23.79 -17.49
N ASN A 85 -15.31 -24.38 -16.31
CA ASN A 85 -14.28 -25.38 -16.01
C ASN A 85 -14.40 -26.62 -16.88
N ARG A 86 -15.60 -27.18 -17.03
CA ARG A 86 -15.84 -28.36 -17.87
C ARG A 86 -15.50 -28.08 -19.33
N PHE A 87 -15.88 -26.93 -19.87
CA PHE A 87 -15.54 -26.56 -21.25
C PHE A 87 -14.04 -26.43 -21.47
N ILE A 88 -13.32 -25.83 -20.52
CA ILE A 88 -11.85 -25.72 -20.59
C ILE A 88 -11.19 -27.10 -20.54
N ALA A 89 -11.63 -27.97 -19.63
CA ALA A 89 -11.09 -29.33 -19.56
C ALA A 89 -11.37 -30.14 -20.82
N LEU A 90 -12.59 -30.06 -21.35
CA LEU A 90 -12.94 -30.72 -22.61
C LEU A 90 -12.10 -30.18 -23.77
N ARG A 91 -11.92 -28.86 -23.88
CA ARG A 91 -11.06 -28.25 -24.91
C ARG A 91 -9.61 -28.68 -24.79
N PHE A 92 -9.08 -28.69 -23.57
CA PHE A 92 -7.72 -29.14 -23.31
C PHE A 92 -7.54 -30.62 -23.71
N MET A 93 -8.49 -31.49 -23.32
CA MET A 93 -8.44 -32.91 -23.66
C MET A 93 -8.61 -33.16 -25.15
N GLU A 94 -9.48 -32.41 -25.82
CA GLU A 94 -9.70 -32.46 -27.26
C GLU A 94 -8.42 -32.12 -28.02
N VAL A 95 -7.84 -30.94 -27.78
CA VAL A 95 -6.65 -30.45 -28.52
C VAL A 95 -5.46 -31.40 -28.33
N ASN A 96 -5.31 -31.99 -27.16
CA ASN A 96 -4.21 -32.90 -26.85
C ASN A 96 -4.48 -34.37 -27.23
N GLY A 97 -5.68 -34.71 -27.72
CA GLY A 97 -6.05 -36.11 -28.01
C GLY A 97 -6.09 -37.00 -26.76
N TYR A 98 -6.48 -36.44 -25.61
CA TYR A 98 -6.52 -37.12 -24.32
C TYR A 98 -7.90 -37.70 -24.00
N MET A 99 -8.88 -37.52 -24.88
CA MET A 99 -10.22 -38.08 -24.72
C MET A 99 -10.19 -39.61 -24.52
N PRO A 100 -10.83 -40.13 -23.45
CA PRO A 100 -10.94 -41.57 -23.19
C PRO A 100 -12.03 -42.21 -24.05
N PHE A 101 -12.29 -43.51 -23.84
CA PHE A 101 -13.40 -44.26 -24.44
C PHE A 101 -13.42 -44.32 -25.98
N ASN A 102 -12.26 -44.27 -26.63
CA ASN A 102 -12.09 -44.25 -28.09
C ASN A 102 -12.80 -43.07 -28.79
N ILE A 103 -13.05 -41.98 -28.06
CA ILE A 103 -13.53 -40.74 -28.65
C ILE A 103 -12.35 -40.06 -29.35
N HIS A 104 -12.37 -40.08 -30.69
CA HIS A 104 -11.34 -39.47 -31.54
C HIS A 104 -11.83 -38.22 -32.29
N THR A 105 -13.10 -37.86 -32.10
CA THR A 105 -13.75 -36.72 -32.74
C THR A 105 -13.63 -35.46 -31.89
N LYS A 106 -13.77 -34.29 -32.52
CA LYS A 106 -13.80 -33.01 -31.82
C LYS A 106 -15.13 -32.84 -31.09
N VAL A 107 -15.05 -32.71 -29.77
CA VAL A 107 -16.17 -32.55 -28.83
C VAL A 107 -16.79 -31.16 -28.96
N LEU A 108 -15.96 -30.12 -29.12
CA LEU A 108 -16.32 -28.72 -29.07
C LEU A 108 -16.16 -28.02 -30.42
N ALA A 109 -15.14 -28.37 -31.19
CA ALA A 109 -14.87 -27.74 -32.48
C ALA A 109 -15.50 -28.50 -33.65
N GLY A 110 -15.81 -27.79 -34.74
CA GLY A 110 -16.33 -28.35 -35.99
C GLY A 110 -15.24 -28.80 -36.98
N VAL A 111 -15.69 -29.35 -38.11
CA VAL A 111 -14.88 -29.79 -39.26
C VAL A 111 -15.48 -29.21 -40.55
N ASP A 112 -14.64 -28.85 -41.53
CA ASP A 112 -15.01 -28.44 -42.90
C ASP A 112 -16.07 -27.32 -43.03
N GLU A 113 -15.67 -26.06 -42.77
CA GLU A 113 -16.46 -24.82 -42.94
C GLU A 113 -17.81 -24.75 -42.18
N LYS A 114 -18.17 -25.80 -41.43
CA LYS A 114 -19.35 -25.81 -40.54
C LYS A 114 -18.93 -25.51 -39.10
N ASP A 115 -19.61 -24.54 -38.49
CA ASP A 115 -19.44 -24.17 -37.07
C ASP A 115 -20.02 -25.21 -36.08
N GLU A 116 -20.55 -26.34 -36.58
CA GLU A 116 -21.18 -27.39 -35.77
C GLU A 116 -20.15 -28.39 -35.22
N PRO A 117 -20.16 -28.70 -33.90
CA PRO A 117 -19.24 -29.68 -33.29
C PRO A 117 -19.30 -31.07 -33.92
N GLU A 118 -18.12 -31.64 -34.24
CA GLU A 118 -18.01 -32.95 -34.91
C GLU A 118 -18.73 -34.08 -34.17
N ILE A 119 -18.69 -34.04 -32.83
CA ILE A 119 -19.29 -35.04 -31.95
C ILE A 119 -20.79 -35.23 -32.18
N ILE A 120 -21.52 -34.24 -32.68
CA ILE A 120 -22.96 -34.35 -32.96
C ILE A 120 -23.19 -35.39 -34.08
N SER A 121 -22.35 -35.39 -35.10
CA SER A 121 -22.46 -36.37 -36.20
C SER A 121 -21.99 -37.77 -35.79
N ALA A 122 -21.02 -37.84 -34.87
CA ALA A 122 -20.40 -39.09 -34.44
C ALA A 122 -21.09 -39.76 -33.23
N SER A 123 -21.93 -39.04 -32.48
CA SER A 123 -22.49 -39.52 -31.21
C SER A 123 -23.33 -40.78 -31.33
N LYS A 124 -23.88 -41.06 -32.53
CA LYS A 124 -24.62 -42.30 -32.82
C LYS A 124 -23.79 -43.57 -32.57
N ASP A 125 -22.46 -43.48 -32.72
CA ASP A 125 -21.53 -44.60 -32.62
C ASP A 125 -20.74 -44.59 -31.28
N LEU A 126 -20.91 -43.56 -30.44
CA LEU A 126 -20.13 -43.34 -29.21
C LEU A 126 -20.85 -43.78 -27.91
N GLU A 127 -22.04 -44.36 -28.02
CA GLU A 127 -22.92 -44.74 -26.89
C GLU A 127 -23.16 -43.58 -25.90
N LEU A 128 -23.17 -42.34 -26.38
CA LEU A 128 -23.44 -41.14 -25.56
C LEU A 128 -24.94 -40.80 -25.54
N VAL A 129 -25.69 -41.19 -26.56
CA VAL A 129 -27.15 -41.02 -26.67
C VAL A 129 -27.74 -42.26 -27.33
N SER A 130 -28.99 -42.60 -26.99
CA SER A 130 -29.66 -43.72 -27.67
C SER A 130 -30.03 -43.32 -29.11
N PRO A 131 -30.10 -44.28 -30.06
CA PRO A 131 -30.53 -43.99 -31.42
C PRO A 131 -31.91 -43.30 -31.48
N GLU A 132 -32.84 -43.66 -30.59
CA GLU A 132 -34.17 -43.04 -30.55
C GLU A 132 -34.11 -41.56 -30.17
N VAL A 133 -33.30 -41.20 -29.18
CA VAL A 133 -33.10 -39.79 -28.78
C VAL A 133 -32.41 -39.02 -29.90
N TYR A 134 -31.40 -39.62 -30.52
CA TYR A 134 -30.65 -39.02 -31.63
C TYR A 134 -31.57 -38.63 -32.80
N TYR A 135 -32.33 -39.59 -33.35
CA TYR A 135 -33.22 -39.32 -34.48
C TYR A 135 -34.42 -38.45 -34.10
N SER A 136 -34.98 -38.58 -32.89
CA SER A 136 -36.09 -37.75 -32.41
C SER A 136 -35.72 -36.27 -32.31
N CYS A 137 -34.50 -35.94 -31.86
CA CYS A 137 -34.01 -34.57 -31.83
C CYS A 137 -33.80 -34.02 -33.25
N LEU A 138 -33.24 -34.81 -34.16
CA LEU A 138 -33.04 -34.40 -35.56
C LEU A 138 -34.38 -34.15 -36.28
N ASP A 139 -35.36 -35.04 -36.11
CA ASP A 139 -36.70 -34.91 -36.71
C ASP A 139 -37.45 -33.66 -36.21
N LYS A 140 -37.19 -33.24 -34.97
CA LYS A 140 -37.74 -32.02 -34.36
C LYS A 140 -36.92 -30.76 -34.68
N GLY A 141 -35.76 -30.89 -35.33
CA GLY A 141 -34.82 -29.80 -35.55
C GLY A 141 -34.13 -29.31 -34.27
N ASP A 142 -34.13 -30.08 -33.18
CA ASP A 142 -33.55 -29.74 -31.87
C ASP A 142 -32.07 -30.19 -31.77
N VAL A 143 -31.23 -29.67 -32.65
CA VAL A 143 -29.80 -30.00 -32.70
C VAL A 143 -29.06 -29.48 -31.45
N GLU A 144 -29.46 -28.31 -30.94
CA GLU A 144 -28.92 -27.75 -29.69
C GLU A 144 -29.26 -28.62 -28.48
N GLY A 145 -30.52 -29.09 -28.36
CA GLY A 145 -30.93 -30.03 -27.32
C GLY A 145 -30.13 -31.33 -27.38
N LEU A 146 -29.94 -31.88 -28.58
CA LEU A 146 -29.11 -33.07 -28.80
C LEU A 146 -27.67 -32.86 -28.31
N TYR A 147 -27.04 -31.74 -28.69
CA TYR A 147 -25.67 -31.43 -28.28
C TYR A 147 -25.51 -31.30 -26.77
N LYS A 148 -26.45 -30.63 -26.08
CA LYS A 148 -26.44 -30.54 -24.62
C LYS A 148 -26.55 -31.92 -23.97
N THR A 149 -27.43 -32.79 -24.46
CA THR A 149 -27.54 -34.16 -23.95
C THR A 149 -26.23 -34.94 -24.14
N ILE A 150 -25.57 -34.80 -25.30
CA ILE A 150 -24.26 -35.39 -25.56
C ILE A 150 -23.21 -34.90 -24.54
N LEU A 151 -23.12 -33.58 -24.30
CA LEU A 151 -22.18 -33.00 -23.34
C LEU A 151 -22.43 -33.49 -21.91
N ILE A 152 -23.69 -33.55 -21.48
CA ILE A 152 -24.08 -34.04 -20.15
C ILE A 152 -23.66 -35.50 -19.98
N ASN A 153 -24.01 -36.36 -20.94
CA ASN A 153 -23.68 -37.78 -20.90
C ASN A 153 -22.18 -38.03 -21.01
N LEU A 154 -21.45 -37.22 -21.77
CA LEU A 154 -19.99 -37.25 -21.83
C LEU A 154 -19.38 -36.91 -20.47
N CYS A 155 -19.83 -35.83 -19.82
CA CYS A 155 -19.36 -35.47 -18.48
C CYS A 155 -19.67 -36.59 -17.47
N ASN A 156 -20.87 -37.18 -17.53
CA ASN A 156 -21.25 -38.34 -16.70
C ASN A 156 -20.41 -39.59 -16.99
N LYS A 157 -19.91 -39.78 -18.22
CA LYS A 157 -18.99 -40.87 -18.54
C LYS A 157 -17.59 -40.59 -18.00
N LEU A 158 -17.13 -39.34 -18.10
CA LEU A 158 -15.84 -38.88 -17.58
C LEU A 158 -15.78 -38.89 -16.05
N SER A 159 -16.91 -38.76 -15.35
CA SER A 159 -16.99 -38.84 -13.89
C SER A 159 -16.44 -40.15 -13.32
N ASN A 160 -16.49 -41.24 -14.10
CA ASN A 160 -15.99 -42.55 -13.69
C ASN A 160 -14.45 -42.60 -13.57
N ILE A 161 -13.75 -41.69 -14.25
CA ILE A 161 -12.28 -41.64 -14.26
C ILE A 161 -11.77 -40.39 -13.53
N MET A 162 -12.51 -39.28 -13.63
CA MET A 162 -12.15 -37.99 -13.04
C MET A 162 -13.31 -37.38 -12.22
N PRO A 163 -13.74 -38.03 -11.13
CA PRO A 163 -14.93 -37.65 -10.37
C PRO A 163 -14.86 -36.23 -9.78
N ASN A 164 -13.68 -35.75 -9.40
CA ASN A 164 -13.51 -34.42 -8.82
C ASN A 164 -13.64 -33.27 -9.83
N MET A 165 -13.46 -33.53 -11.14
CA MET A 165 -13.61 -32.50 -12.18
C MET A 165 -14.96 -32.60 -12.90
N PHE A 166 -15.40 -33.83 -13.16
CA PHE A 166 -16.66 -34.12 -13.84
C PHE A 166 -17.61 -34.77 -12.85
N GLU A 167 -18.13 -34.03 -11.87
CA GLU A 167 -19.17 -34.54 -10.98
C GLU A 167 -20.39 -35.01 -11.80
N LYS A 168 -21.03 -36.10 -11.37
CA LYS A 168 -22.20 -36.66 -12.06
C LYS A 168 -23.33 -35.63 -12.09
N ILE A 169 -23.70 -35.24 -13.30
CA ILE A 169 -24.75 -34.28 -13.61
C ILE A 169 -26.09 -35.01 -13.57
N SER A 170 -26.82 -34.77 -12.49
CA SER A 170 -28.23 -35.19 -12.34
C SER A 170 -29.03 -34.22 -11.45
N ASP A 171 -28.56 -32.98 -11.35
CA ASP A 171 -29.02 -31.95 -10.42
C ASP A 171 -29.39 -30.64 -11.14
N TYR A 172 -29.49 -29.54 -10.40
CA TYR A 172 -29.82 -28.22 -10.96
C TYR A 172 -28.76 -27.64 -11.91
N THR A 173 -27.53 -28.16 -11.92
CA THR A 173 -26.48 -27.68 -12.85
C THR A 173 -26.81 -28.04 -14.30
N GLU A 174 -27.53 -29.15 -14.51
CA GLU A 174 -28.08 -29.56 -15.81
C GLU A 174 -29.13 -28.58 -16.31
N LEU A 175 -30.08 -28.24 -15.42
CA LEU A 175 -31.22 -27.37 -15.70
C LEU A 175 -30.76 -25.99 -16.19
N LEU A 176 -29.67 -25.52 -15.60
CA LEU A 176 -29.07 -24.20 -15.82
C LEU A 176 -27.96 -24.19 -16.87
N LEU A 177 -27.70 -25.30 -17.58
CA LEU A 177 -26.79 -25.30 -18.73
C LEU A 177 -27.29 -24.30 -19.79
N PRO A 178 -26.44 -23.34 -20.24
CA PRO A 178 -26.82 -22.36 -21.25
C PRO A 178 -27.25 -22.97 -22.60
N ASP A 179 -28.08 -22.24 -23.31
CA ASP A 179 -28.44 -22.51 -24.72
C ASP A 179 -27.48 -21.77 -25.68
N HIS A 180 -27.47 -22.17 -26.95
CA HIS A 180 -26.68 -21.56 -28.03
C HIS A 180 -25.17 -21.62 -27.77
N LEU A 181 -24.68 -22.79 -27.35
CA LEU A 181 -23.30 -22.94 -26.87
C LEU A 181 -22.26 -22.79 -28.00
N TYR A 182 -22.49 -23.38 -29.17
CA TYR A 182 -21.52 -23.45 -30.28
C TYR A 182 -21.84 -22.55 -31.47
N THR A 183 -23.01 -21.89 -31.49
CA THR A 183 -23.36 -20.92 -32.53
C THR A 183 -22.49 -19.66 -32.44
N GLU A 184 -22.49 -18.80 -33.46
CA GLU A 184 -21.75 -17.53 -33.46
C GLU A 184 -22.03 -16.71 -32.19
N GLY A 185 -20.97 -16.36 -31.45
CA GLY A 185 -21.08 -15.65 -30.17
C GLY A 185 -21.43 -16.53 -28.96
N GLY A 186 -21.66 -17.84 -29.14
CA GLY A 186 -21.76 -18.82 -28.07
C GLY A 186 -20.44 -19.00 -27.31
N ILE A 187 -20.51 -19.50 -26.08
CA ILE A 187 -19.32 -19.62 -25.22
C ILE A 187 -18.27 -20.60 -25.77
N ILE A 188 -18.73 -21.71 -26.37
CA ILE A 188 -17.84 -22.71 -26.97
C ILE A 188 -17.24 -22.16 -28.27
N ASN A 189 -18.04 -21.45 -29.07
CA ASN A 189 -17.54 -20.77 -30.27
C ASN A 189 -16.42 -19.77 -29.92
N LEU A 190 -16.61 -18.95 -28.89
CA LEU A 190 -15.59 -18.02 -28.39
C LEU A 190 -14.34 -18.74 -27.86
N LEU A 191 -14.50 -19.89 -27.20
CA LEU A 191 -13.38 -20.68 -26.69
C LEU A 191 -12.53 -21.26 -27.83
N VAL A 192 -13.19 -21.82 -28.85
CA VAL A 192 -12.55 -22.48 -29.99
C VAL A 192 -11.87 -21.47 -30.91
N THR A 193 -12.50 -20.32 -31.17
CA THR A 193 -12.00 -19.29 -32.10
C THR A 193 -11.12 -18.23 -31.43
N GLY A 194 -11.35 -17.97 -30.14
CA GLY A 194 -10.69 -16.87 -29.42
C GLY A 194 -9.35 -17.22 -28.77
N ILE A 195 -9.04 -18.52 -28.60
CA ILE A 195 -7.75 -18.98 -28.06
C ILE A 195 -7.11 -19.96 -29.05
N PRO A 196 -5.87 -19.70 -29.51
CA PRO A 196 -5.14 -20.62 -30.39
C PRO A 196 -4.96 -22.02 -29.80
N GLU A 197 -5.06 -23.07 -30.62
CA GLU A 197 -4.84 -24.47 -30.17
C GLU A 197 -3.44 -24.72 -29.62
N GLU A 198 -2.44 -24.00 -30.13
CA GLU A 198 -1.05 -24.05 -29.63
C GLU A 198 -0.93 -23.67 -28.15
N ASP A 199 -1.83 -22.83 -27.63
CA ASP A 199 -1.83 -22.43 -26.22
C ASP A 199 -2.39 -23.54 -25.31
N PHE A 200 -3.16 -24.49 -25.85
CA PHE A 200 -3.62 -25.70 -25.13
C PHE A 200 -2.67 -26.89 -25.29
N THR A 201 -1.89 -26.93 -26.37
CA THR A 201 -1.09 -28.09 -26.76
C THR A 201 0.09 -28.31 -25.80
N ASN A 202 0.04 -29.37 -24.99
CA ASN A 202 1.02 -29.71 -23.95
C ASN A 202 1.28 -28.60 -22.90
N GLN A 203 0.37 -27.63 -22.77
CA GLN A 203 0.52 -26.44 -21.94
C GLN A 203 -0.51 -26.44 -20.80
N VAL A 204 -0.37 -27.36 -19.83
CA VAL A 204 -1.36 -27.49 -18.75
C VAL A 204 -1.51 -26.22 -17.89
N GLU A 205 -0.51 -25.34 -17.91
CA GLU A 205 -0.52 -24.04 -17.23
C GLU A 205 -1.62 -23.10 -17.73
N ILE A 206 -2.11 -23.26 -18.98
CA ILE A 206 -3.20 -22.45 -19.53
C ILE A 206 -4.43 -22.45 -18.61
N ILE A 207 -4.68 -23.58 -17.96
CA ILE A 207 -5.81 -23.79 -17.06
C ILE A 207 -5.71 -22.86 -15.85
N GLY A 208 -4.50 -22.68 -15.30
CA GLY A 208 -4.24 -21.74 -14.21
C GLY A 208 -4.47 -20.29 -14.64
N TRP A 209 -3.98 -19.90 -15.82
CA TRP A 209 -4.19 -18.57 -16.37
C TRP A 209 -5.67 -18.25 -16.64
N LEU A 210 -6.41 -19.20 -17.22
CA LEU A 210 -7.86 -19.06 -17.46
C LEU A 210 -8.62 -18.82 -16.16
N TYR A 211 -8.32 -19.59 -15.11
CA TYR A 211 -8.93 -19.43 -13.79
C TYR A 211 -8.62 -18.07 -13.16
N GLN A 212 -7.35 -17.66 -13.21
CA GLN A 212 -6.93 -16.37 -12.67
C GLN A 212 -7.65 -15.21 -13.34
N PHE A 213 -7.67 -15.19 -14.68
CA PHE A 213 -8.33 -14.13 -15.41
C PHE A 213 -9.85 -14.16 -15.22
N TYR A 214 -10.44 -15.34 -15.08
CA TYR A 214 -11.87 -15.49 -14.74
C TYR A 214 -12.20 -14.74 -13.43
N ILE A 215 -11.41 -14.88 -12.36
CA ILE A 215 -11.72 -14.24 -11.07
C ILE A 215 -11.14 -12.83 -10.89
N SER A 216 -10.40 -12.30 -11.87
CA SER A 216 -9.68 -11.01 -11.78
C SER A 216 -10.57 -9.81 -11.43
N GLU A 217 -11.76 -9.71 -12.02
CA GLU A 217 -12.71 -8.62 -11.71
C GLU A 217 -13.25 -8.73 -10.28
N LYS A 218 -13.49 -9.96 -9.79
CA LYS A 218 -13.95 -10.18 -8.42
C LYS A 218 -12.87 -9.77 -7.42
N LYS A 219 -11.61 -10.09 -7.71
CA LYS A 219 -10.47 -9.67 -6.90
C LYS A 219 -10.38 -8.13 -6.83
N ALA A 220 -10.50 -7.43 -7.95
CA ALA A 220 -10.49 -5.97 -7.99
C ALA A 220 -11.61 -5.34 -7.13
N GLN A 221 -12.83 -5.91 -7.17
CA GLN A 221 -13.95 -5.46 -6.33
C GLN A 221 -13.66 -5.66 -4.83
N VAL A 222 -13.03 -6.78 -4.45
CA VAL A 222 -12.66 -7.06 -3.06
C VAL A 222 -11.53 -6.13 -2.60
N ASP A 223 -10.54 -5.88 -3.46
CA ASP A 223 -9.43 -4.96 -3.17
C ASP A 223 -9.93 -3.53 -2.92
N GLU A 224 -10.86 -3.04 -3.73
CA GLU A 224 -11.47 -1.73 -3.55
C GLU A 224 -12.27 -1.65 -2.23
N ALA A 225 -13.00 -2.70 -1.88
CA ALA A 225 -13.75 -2.78 -0.62
C ALA A 225 -12.81 -2.75 0.60
N VAL A 226 -11.69 -3.46 0.54
CA VAL A 226 -10.68 -3.47 1.62
C VAL A 226 -9.97 -2.12 1.73
N ALA A 227 -9.65 -1.46 0.61
CA ALA A 227 -9.08 -0.11 0.60
C ALA A 227 -10.02 0.91 1.28
N LYS A 228 -11.33 0.69 1.20
CA LYS A 228 -12.38 1.45 1.92
C LYS A 228 -12.59 1.01 3.37
N GLY A 229 -11.74 0.15 3.92
CA GLY A 229 -11.74 -0.29 5.31
C GLY A 229 -12.64 -1.48 5.63
N LYS A 230 -13.25 -2.13 4.63
CA LYS A 230 -14.06 -3.34 4.86
C LYS A 230 -13.18 -4.57 5.14
N LYS A 231 -13.66 -5.46 6.01
CA LYS A 231 -13.02 -6.76 6.29
C LYS A 231 -13.35 -7.76 5.19
N VAL A 232 -12.43 -8.71 4.96
CA VAL A 232 -12.62 -9.78 3.98
C VAL A 232 -13.52 -10.85 4.61
N SER A 233 -14.60 -11.22 3.94
CA SER A 233 -15.47 -12.33 4.36
C SER A 233 -14.92 -13.67 3.88
N LYS A 234 -15.36 -14.78 4.49
CA LYS A 234 -14.95 -16.14 4.10
C LYS A 234 -15.11 -16.41 2.59
N ASP A 235 -16.22 -15.98 1.99
CA ASP A 235 -16.49 -16.21 0.56
C ASP A 235 -15.61 -15.37 -0.38
N ASN A 236 -15.03 -14.27 0.12
CA ASN A 236 -14.16 -13.37 -0.66
C ASN A 236 -12.67 -13.60 -0.39
N LEU A 237 -12.32 -14.44 0.60
CA LEU A 237 -10.95 -14.73 0.98
C LEU A 237 -10.14 -15.30 -0.20
N PRO A 238 -10.62 -16.32 -0.95
CA PRO A 238 -9.87 -16.87 -2.09
C PRO A 238 -9.54 -15.83 -3.16
N ALA A 239 -10.50 -14.96 -3.49
CA ALA A 239 -10.30 -13.92 -4.50
C ALA A 239 -9.25 -12.89 -4.07
N LYS A 240 -9.20 -12.54 -2.78
CA LYS A 240 -8.24 -11.57 -2.24
C LYS A 240 -6.81 -12.09 -2.26
N THR A 241 -6.62 -13.37 -1.95
CA THR A 241 -5.29 -13.95 -1.70
C THR A 241 -4.66 -14.61 -2.92
N GLN A 242 -5.35 -14.66 -4.06
CA GLN A 242 -4.84 -15.32 -5.26
C GLN A 242 -3.68 -14.53 -5.90
N LEU A 243 -2.52 -15.18 -6.08
CA LEU A 243 -1.34 -14.66 -6.76
C LEU A 243 -0.67 -15.80 -7.55
N PHE A 244 -0.53 -15.65 -8.87
CA PHE A 244 0.16 -16.65 -9.68
C PHE A 244 1.67 -16.49 -9.60
N THR A 245 2.39 -17.61 -9.48
CA THR A 245 3.85 -17.60 -9.35
C THR A 245 4.48 -17.76 -10.73
N PRO A 246 5.40 -16.86 -11.15
CA PRO A 246 6.13 -17.03 -12.40
C PRO A 246 6.81 -18.41 -12.51
N ASP A 247 6.75 -19.04 -13.68
CA ASP A 247 7.26 -20.39 -13.95
C ASP A 247 8.73 -20.56 -13.52
N TRP A 248 9.60 -19.59 -13.83
CA TRP A 248 11.01 -19.66 -13.45
C TRP A 248 11.22 -19.66 -11.92
N ILE A 249 10.34 -19.02 -11.14
CA ILE A 249 10.39 -19.05 -9.67
C ILE A 249 9.90 -20.41 -9.15
N VAL A 250 8.85 -20.97 -9.76
CA VAL A 250 8.38 -22.34 -9.46
C VAL A 250 9.52 -23.33 -9.67
N LYS A 251 10.22 -23.22 -10.80
CA LYS A 251 11.37 -24.06 -11.13
C LYS A 251 12.49 -23.91 -10.11
N TYR A 252 12.88 -22.67 -9.80
CA TYR A 252 13.85 -22.40 -8.75
C TYR A 252 13.48 -23.09 -7.42
N LEU A 253 12.23 -22.94 -6.95
CA LEU A 253 11.79 -23.50 -5.68
C LEU A 253 11.81 -25.03 -5.68
N VAL A 254 11.35 -25.68 -6.75
CA VAL A 254 11.33 -27.16 -6.86
C VAL A 254 12.75 -27.71 -7.04
N GLU A 255 13.54 -27.16 -7.96
CA GLU A 255 14.90 -27.64 -8.25
C GLU A 255 15.80 -27.51 -7.01
N ASN A 256 15.71 -26.40 -6.26
CA ASN A 256 16.52 -26.16 -5.06
C ASN A 256 15.96 -26.79 -3.78
N SER A 257 14.81 -27.47 -3.82
CA SER A 257 14.25 -28.23 -2.69
C SER A 257 14.17 -29.72 -2.98
N LEU A 258 13.27 -30.16 -3.86
CA LEU A 258 13.14 -31.55 -4.30
C LEU A 258 14.40 -32.04 -5.01
N GLY A 259 14.90 -31.28 -5.97
CA GLY A 259 16.11 -31.66 -6.72
C GLY A 259 17.30 -31.77 -5.78
N ARG A 260 17.47 -30.79 -4.88
CA ARG A 260 18.50 -30.80 -3.84
C ARG A 260 18.37 -32.00 -2.89
N LEU A 261 17.18 -32.31 -2.40
CA LEU A 261 16.92 -33.50 -1.57
C LEU A 261 17.35 -34.79 -2.29
N TRP A 262 17.05 -34.91 -3.59
CA TRP A 262 17.43 -36.07 -4.39
C TRP A 262 18.95 -36.19 -4.56
N LEU A 263 19.67 -35.08 -4.75
CA LEU A 263 21.13 -35.12 -4.81
C LEU A 263 21.78 -35.45 -3.46
N GLU A 264 21.14 -35.08 -2.35
CA GLU A 264 21.66 -35.38 -1.01
C GLU A 264 21.39 -36.82 -0.55
N LYS A 265 20.23 -37.39 -0.91
CA LYS A 265 19.74 -38.67 -0.37
C LYS A 265 19.44 -39.75 -1.40
N GLY A 266 19.35 -39.41 -2.68
CA GLY A 266 19.08 -40.38 -3.75
C GLY A 266 20.34 -40.77 -4.49
N ASP A 267 20.79 -39.85 -5.35
CA ASP A 267 21.98 -39.99 -6.18
C ASP A 267 22.67 -38.63 -6.39
N GLU A 268 23.84 -38.49 -5.79
CA GLU A 268 24.66 -37.26 -5.85
C GLU A 268 25.15 -36.92 -7.26
N ASN A 269 25.28 -37.92 -8.14
CA ASN A 269 25.77 -37.76 -9.51
C ASN A 269 24.63 -37.90 -10.51
N SER A 270 23.38 -37.74 -10.06
CA SER A 270 22.22 -37.99 -10.89
C SER A 270 22.23 -37.11 -12.13
N PRO A 271 22.15 -37.70 -13.34
CA PRO A 271 22.24 -36.94 -14.58
C PRO A 271 21.04 -35.99 -14.78
N VAL A 272 19.95 -36.19 -14.03
CA VAL A 272 18.76 -35.32 -14.03
C VAL A 272 19.08 -33.88 -13.64
N LYS A 273 20.16 -33.66 -12.87
CA LYS A 273 20.64 -32.32 -12.51
C LYS A 273 20.88 -31.44 -13.74
N ASN A 274 21.33 -32.03 -14.86
CA ASN A 274 21.61 -31.29 -16.09
C ASN A 274 20.35 -30.68 -16.73
N ASN A 275 19.16 -31.10 -16.31
CA ASN A 275 17.89 -30.56 -16.79
C ASN A 275 17.41 -29.34 -15.97
N TRP A 276 18.06 -29.02 -14.85
CA TRP A 276 17.61 -27.99 -13.90
C TRP A 276 18.27 -26.65 -14.20
N LYS A 277 17.49 -25.72 -14.73
CA LYS A 277 17.99 -24.44 -15.27
C LYS A 277 18.24 -23.39 -14.18
N TYR A 278 17.53 -23.48 -13.06
CA TYR A 278 17.52 -22.52 -11.96
C TYR A 278 18.11 -23.11 -10.66
N TYR A 279 18.80 -24.25 -10.75
CA TYR A 279 19.50 -24.87 -9.63
C TYR A 279 20.75 -24.08 -9.25
N LEU A 280 20.93 -23.85 -7.95
CA LEU A 280 22.11 -23.24 -7.37
C LEU A 280 23.04 -24.31 -6.79
N ASP A 281 24.30 -24.34 -7.26
CA ASP A 281 25.31 -25.37 -7.00
C ASP A 281 25.93 -25.35 -5.58
N GLY A 282 25.30 -24.67 -4.61
CA GLY A 282 25.74 -24.63 -3.21
C GLY A 282 25.96 -26.01 -2.58
N GLU A 283 26.71 -26.04 -1.46
CA GLU A 283 27.17 -27.26 -0.77
C GLU A 283 26.05 -28.29 -0.53
N LEU A 284 26.33 -29.59 -0.77
CA LEU A 284 25.40 -30.69 -0.49
C LEU A 284 25.64 -31.26 0.90
N ILE A 285 24.57 -31.40 1.70
CA ILE A 285 24.65 -31.93 3.07
C ILE A 285 24.25 -33.41 3.06
N LYS A 286 25.21 -34.29 3.35
CA LYS A 286 25.04 -35.75 3.30
C LYS A 286 24.99 -36.34 4.71
N ASP A 287 23.99 -37.18 4.97
CA ASP A 287 23.84 -37.93 6.23
C ASP A 287 24.05 -39.45 6.05
N GLY A 288 24.34 -39.89 4.82
CA GLY A 288 24.53 -41.31 4.47
C GLY A 288 23.23 -42.10 4.28
N SER A 289 22.07 -41.47 4.48
CA SER A 289 20.77 -42.09 4.19
C SER A 289 20.54 -42.19 2.68
N LYS A 290 19.90 -43.29 2.26
CA LYS A 290 19.42 -43.48 0.89
C LYS A 290 17.91 -43.49 0.87
N LEU A 291 17.32 -42.69 0.00
CA LEU A 291 15.88 -42.54 -0.13
C LEU A 291 15.46 -42.88 -1.56
N SER A 292 14.49 -43.79 -1.69
CA SER A 292 13.96 -44.17 -2.99
C SER A 292 12.96 -43.13 -3.49
N PRO A 293 12.75 -43.00 -4.82
CA PRO A 293 11.80 -42.05 -5.37
C PRO A 293 10.37 -42.21 -4.80
N GLU A 294 9.96 -43.43 -4.44
CA GLU A 294 8.62 -43.72 -3.88
C GLU A 294 8.41 -43.21 -2.46
N GLU A 295 9.48 -42.95 -1.72
CA GLU A 295 9.42 -42.50 -0.31
C GLU A 295 9.34 -40.97 -0.18
N ILE A 296 9.63 -40.22 -1.26
CA ILE A 296 9.61 -38.76 -1.28
C ILE A 296 8.17 -38.27 -1.17
N LYS A 297 7.82 -37.55 -0.11
CA LYS A 297 6.50 -36.89 -0.01
C LYS A 297 6.64 -35.38 -0.12
N ILE A 298 5.82 -34.79 -1.00
CA ILE A 298 5.81 -33.36 -1.31
C ILE A 298 4.42 -32.78 -1.03
N ILE A 299 4.34 -31.68 -0.29
CA ILE A 299 3.09 -30.97 -0.02
C ILE A 299 3.15 -29.53 -0.53
N ASP A 300 2.06 -29.10 -1.16
CA ASP A 300 1.70 -27.69 -1.28
C ASP A 300 0.43 -27.40 -0.47
N PRO A 301 0.53 -26.77 0.71
CA PRO A 301 -0.60 -26.52 1.59
C PRO A 301 -1.52 -25.36 1.15
N ALA A 302 -1.20 -24.66 0.07
CA ALA A 302 -2.02 -23.61 -0.54
C ALA A 302 -1.87 -23.71 -2.07
N CYS A 303 -2.22 -24.89 -2.60
CA CYS A 303 -1.75 -25.33 -3.90
C CYS A 303 -2.29 -24.55 -5.10
N GLY A 304 -3.34 -23.75 -4.92
CA GLY A 304 -3.99 -23.03 -6.00
C GLY A 304 -4.38 -23.99 -7.13
N SER A 305 -4.01 -23.65 -8.37
CA SER A 305 -4.21 -24.53 -9.53
C SER A 305 -3.13 -25.63 -9.69
N GLY A 306 -2.27 -25.82 -8.69
CA GLY A 306 -1.28 -26.91 -8.64
C GLY A 306 0.01 -26.66 -9.42
N HIS A 307 0.36 -25.40 -9.75
CA HIS A 307 1.53 -25.10 -10.60
C HIS A 307 2.85 -25.66 -10.05
N MET A 308 3.08 -25.53 -8.73
CA MET A 308 4.24 -26.13 -8.05
C MET A 308 4.25 -27.66 -8.17
N LEU A 309 3.09 -28.30 -7.96
CA LEU A 309 2.95 -29.76 -8.01
C LEU A 309 3.12 -30.31 -9.43
N VAL A 310 2.67 -29.58 -10.44
CA VAL A 310 2.84 -29.96 -11.86
C VAL A 310 4.30 -29.98 -12.27
N TYR A 311 5.11 -29.01 -11.83
CA TYR A 311 6.53 -29.02 -12.13
C TYR A 311 7.29 -30.04 -11.25
N ALA A 312 6.90 -30.20 -9.99
CA ALA A 312 7.42 -31.29 -9.14
C ALA A 312 7.15 -32.67 -9.75
N PHE A 313 6.02 -32.86 -10.44
CA PHE A 313 5.74 -34.08 -11.21
C PHE A 313 6.82 -34.34 -12.28
N ASP A 314 7.23 -33.32 -13.05
CA ASP A 314 8.26 -33.50 -14.09
C ASP A 314 9.61 -33.88 -13.47
N VAL A 315 10.02 -33.20 -12.39
CA VAL A 315 11.27 -33.50 -11.70
C VAL A 315 11.26 -34.91 -11.12
N LEU A 316 10.15 -35.33 -10.48
CA LEU A 316 9.99 -36.71 -10.01
C LEU A 316 10.03 -37.71 -11.18
N TYR A 317 9.35 -37.42 -12.29
CA TYR A 317 9.33 -38.29 -13.46
C TYR A 317 10.75 -38.57 -13.95
N ASP A 318 11.57 -37.53 -14.11
CA ASP A 318 12.96 -37.64 -14.52
C ASP A 318 13.78 -38.45 -13.49
N ILE A 319 13.54 -38.24 -12.19
CA ILE A 319 14.17 -39.01 -11.10
C ILE A 319 13.81 -40.51 -11.22
N TYR A 320 12.53 -40.87 -11.34
CA TYR A 320 12.09 -42.25 -11.48
C TYR A 320 12.68 -42.92 -12.74
N VAL A 321 12.73 -42.20 -13.87
CA VAL A 321 13.38 -42.68 -15.10
C VAL A 321 14.86 -42.96 -14.85
N SER A 322 15.57 -42.05 -14.17
CA SER A 322 16.99 -42.23 -13.85
C SER A 322 17.26 -43.44 -12.94
N CYS A 323 16.27 -43.82 -12.13
CA CYS A 323 16.30 -45.02 -11.28
C CYS A 323 15.90 -46.32 -11.99
N GLY A 324 15.57 -46.26 -13.29
CA GLY A 324 15.24 -47.43 -14.11
C GLY A 324 13.80 -47.93 -13.98
N TYR A 325 12.88 -47.10 -13.48
CA TYR A 325 11.46 -47.48 -13.41
C TYR A 325 10.82 -47.55 -14.81
N PRO A 326 9.86 -48.45 -15.04
CA PRO A 326 9.13 -48.48 -16.30
C PRO A 326 8.31 -47.19 -16.49
N GLU A 327 8.59 -46.42 -17.54
CA GLU A 327 7.96 -45.11 -17.84
C GLU A 327 6.42 -45.13 -17.83
N ARG A 328 5.81 -46.27 -18.12
CA ARG A 328 4.35 -46.45 -18.11
C ARG A 328 3.75 -46.43 -16.70
N ASP A 329 4.51 -46.84 -15.69
CA ASP A 329 4.06 -47.03 -14.30
C ASP A 329 4.35 -45.77 -13.46
N ILE A 330 5.39 -45.00 -13.84
CA ILE A 330 5.83 -43.78 -13.15
C ILE A 330 4.69 -42.77 -12.91
N PRO A 331 3.84 -42.41 -13.89
CA PRO A 331 2.82 -41.38 -13.67
C PRO A 331 1.82 -41.73 -12.57
N GLN A 332 1.44 -43.01 -12.45
CA GLN A 332 0.53 -43.47 -11.41
C GLN A 332 1.22 -43.46 -10.04
N LEU A 333 2.48 -43.91 -9.97
CA LEU A 333 3.27 -43.88 -8.73
C LEU A 333 3.42 -42.46 -8.17
N ILE A 334 3.70 -41.47 -9.03
CA ILE A 334 3.85 -40.08 -8.61
C ILE A 334 2.55 -39.52 -8.00
N LEU A 335 1.40 -39.77 -8.64
CA LEU A 335 0.11 -39.30 -8.15
C LEU A 335 -0.29 -39.94 -6.81
N GLU A 336 0.02 -41.23 -6.63
CA GLU A 336 -0.35 -42.01 -5.45
C GLU A 336 0.55 -41.77 -4.25
N LYS A 337 1.87 -41.68 -4.48
CA LYS A 337 2.88 -41.76 -3.40
C LYS A 337 3.55 -40.44 -3.08
N ASN A 338 3.69 -39.55 -4.07
CA ASN A 338 4.60 -38.40 -3.94
C ASN A 338 3.89 -37.06 -3.72
N LEU A 339 2.86 -36.76 -4.52
CA LEU A 339 2.29 -35.40 -4.58
C LEU A 339 1.04 -35.25 -3.72
N TYR A 340 1.06 -34.25 -2.85
CA TYR A 340 -0.04 -33.88 -1.97
C TYR A 340 -0.33 -32.38 -2.10
N GLY A 341 -1.61 -32.02 -2.03
CA GLY A 341 -2.02 -30.62 -2.14
C GLY A 341 -3.30 -30.34 -1.37
N ILE A 342 -3.40 -29.14 -0.82
CA ILE A 342 -4.66 -28.66 -0.23
C ILE A 342 -4.87 -27.20 -0.61
N ASP A 343 -6.13 -26.83 -0.83
CA ASP A 343 -6.51 -25.44 -1.02
C ASP A 343 -7.83 -25.13 -0.31
N ILE A 344 -8.03 -23.86 0.04
CA ILE A 344 -9.28 -23.41 0.65
C ILE A 344 -10.39 -23.21 -0.39
N ASP A 345 -10.00 -22.93 -1.64
CA ASP A 345 -10.93 -22.86 -2.77
C ASP A 345 -11.07 -24.21 -3.45
N GLU A 346 -12.26 -24.78 -3.33
CA GLU A 346 -12.65 -26.02 -4.00
C GLU A 346 -12.36 -25.99 -5.50
N ARG A 347 -12.59 -24.83 -6.11
CA ARG A 347 -12.40 -24.62 -7.53
C ARG A 347 -10.93 -24.70 -7.94
N ALA A 348 -10.02 -24.21 -7.09
CA ALA A 348 -8.59 -24.27 -7.33
C ALA A 348 -8.08 -25.71 -7.17
N ALA A 349 -8.50 -26.39 -6.09
CA ALA A 349 -8.15 -27.79 -5.84
C ALA A 349 -8.64 -28.73 -6.96
N GLN A 350 -9.82 -28.50 -7.54
CA GLN A 350 -10.31 -29.23 -8.72
C GLN A 350 -9.41 -29.04 -9.94
N LEU A 351 -8.92 -27.81 -10.18
CA LEU A 351 -8.00 -27.52 -11.29
C LEU A 351 -6.62 -28.15 -11.06
N ALA A 352 -6.10 -28.11 -9.83
CA ALA A 352 -4.86 -28.80 -9.47
C ALA A 352 -4.97 -30.31 -9.70
N TYR A 353 -6.08 -30.92 -9.26
CA TYR A 353 -6.40 -32.32 -9.53
C TYR A 353 -6.39 -32.63 -11.04
N PHE A 354 -7.11 -31.82 -11.84
CA PHE A 354 -7.18 -32.03 -13.28
C PHE A 354 -5.82 -31.83 -13.96
N ALA A 355 -5.07 -30.79 -13.58
CA ALA A 355 -3.76 -30.48 -14.13
C ALA A 355 -2.76 -31.63 -13.91
N LEU A 356 -2.75 -32.22 -12.71
CA LEU A 356 -1.91 -33.37 -12.39
C LEU A 356 -2.28 -34.62 -13.21
N ILE A 357 -3.58 -34.89 -13.39
CA ILE A 357 -4.02 -36.02 -14.22
C ILE A 357 -3.67 -35.79 -15.69
N MET A 358 -3.87 -34.58 -16.21
CA MET A 358 -3.49 -34.24 -17.58
C MET A 358 -1.97 -34.35 -17.78
N LYS A 359 -1.19 -33.92 -16.78
CA LYS A 359 0.26 -34.08 -16.78
C LYS A 359 0.67 -35.56 -16.80
N ALA A 360 0.06 -36.40 -15.96
CA ALA A 360 0.26 -37.84 -15.98
C ALA A 360 -0.14 -38.47 -17.33
N ARG A 361 -1.26 -38.02 -17.92
CA ARG A 361 -1.78 -38.50 -19.21
C ARG A 361 -0.88 -38.12 -20.38
N SER A 362 -0.16 -37.00 -20.28
CA SER A 362 0.85 -36.58 -21.27
C SER A 362 2.04 -37.55 -21.33
N LYS A 363 2.39 -38.18 -20.20
CA LYS A 363 3.49 -39.17 -20.10
C LYS A 363 3.03 -40.60 -20.34
N ASN A 364 1.81 -40.98 -19.94
CA ASN A 364 1.25 -42.32 -20.18
C ASN A 364 -0.02 -42.26 -21.05
N ARG A 365 0.10 -42.67 -22.32
CA ARG A 365 -1.02 -42.68 -23.28
C ARG A 365 -2.17 -43.62 -22.91
N ARG A 366 -1.94 -44.57 -22.01
CA ARG A 366 -2.88 -45.63 -21.65
C ARG A 366 -3.47 -45.44 -20.25
N LEU A 367 -3.21 -44.31 -19.60
CA LEU A 367 -3.59 -44.04 -18.20
C LEU A 367 -5.08 -44.34 -17.92
N PHE A 368 -5.97 -44.02 -18.87
CA PHE A 368 -7.42 -44.17 -18.72
C PHE A 368 -7.98 -45.53 -19.17
N ARG A 369 -7.14 -46.49 -19.60
CA ARG A 369 -7.65 -47.77 -20.17
C ARG A 369 -8.38 -48.66 -19.17
N LYS A 370 -8.06 -48.57 -17.88
CA LYS A 370 -8.72 -49.37 -16.83
C LYS A 370 -10.15 -48.90 -16.54
N GLY A 371 -10.50 -47.66 -16.91
CA GLY A 371 -11.82 -47.08 -16.63
C GLY A 371 -12.10 -46.83 -15.14
N GLU A 372 -11.07 -46.90 -14.29
CA GLU A 372 -11.16 -46.69 -12.84
C GLU A 372 -10.66 -45.28 -12.46
N PRO A 373 -11.15 -44.70 -11.35
CA PRO A 373 -10.64 -43.43 -10.83
C PRO A 373 -9.16 -43.51 -10.45
N LEU A 374 -8.41 -42.44 -10.74
CA LEU A 374 -7.02 -42.31 -10.30
C LEU A 374 -6.97 -41.73 -8.88
N THR A 375 -6.13 -42.31 -8.03
CA THR A 375 -5.85 -41.75 -6.70
C THR A 375 -4.88 -40.57 -6.83
N VAL A 376 -5.34 -39.39 -6.40
CA VAL A 376 -4.56 -38.15 -6.39
C VAL A 376 -4.70 -37.52 -5.01
N ASN A 377 -3.61 -37.17 -4.31
CA ASN A 377 -3.71 -36.66 -2.94
C ASN A 377 -3.93 -35.13 -2.86
N VAL A 378 -4.83 -34.60 -3.71
CA VAL A 378 -5.22 -33.18 -3.71
C VAL A 378 -6.67 -33.02 -3.26
N CYS A 379 -6.94 -32.18 -2.27
CA CYS A 379 -8.31 -31.89 -1.81
C CYS A 379 -8.55 -30.42 -1.48
N ALA A 380 -9.82 -30.07 -1.36
CA ALA A 380 -10.25 -28.77 -0.85
C ALA A 380 -10.57 -28.86 0.63
N ILE A 381 -10.38 -27.78 1.39
CA ILE A 381 -10.82 -27.70 2.78
C ILE A 381 -12.35 -27.74 2.85
N LYS A 382 -12.89 -28.78 3.51
CA LYS A 382 -14.32 -28.94 3.80
C LYS A 382 -14.61 -28.65 5.26
N GLU A 383 -15.82 -28.15 5.47
CA GLU A 383 -16.38 -27.78 6.77
C GLU A 383 -17.27 -28.91 7.30
N SER A 384 -17.27 -29.14 8.61
CA SER A 384 -18.07 -30.20 9.24
C SER A 384 -19.53 -29.80 9.52
N ASN A 385 -19.95 -28.59 9.13
CA ASN A 385 -21.23 -28.00 9.49
C ASN A 385 -22.42 -28.89 9.06
N GLY A 386 -22.34 -29.52 7.89
CA GLY A 386 -23.36 -30.44 7.37
C GLY A 386 -23.58 -31.69 8.24
N ILE A 387 -22.53 -32.15 8.93
CA ILE A 387 -22.59 -33.28 9.87
C ILE A 387 -23.04 -32.80 11.26
N SER A 388 -22.55 -31.64 11.70
CA SER A 388 -22.78 -31.10 13.05
C SER A 388 -24.27 -30.83 13.36
N SER A 389 -25.05 -30.41 12.35
CA SER A 389 -26.48 -30.15 12.48
C SER A 389 -27.32 -31.41 12.74
N ILE A 390 -26.77 -32.59 12.46
CA ILE A 390 -27.44 -33.88 12.58
C ILE A 390 -26.93 -34.67 13.80
N ILE A 391 -25.76 -34.36 14.36
CA ILE A 391 -25.23 -35.14 15.50
C ILE A 391 -25.85 -34.74 16.84
N ILE A 392 -26.16 -33.46 17.05
CA ILE A 392 -26.70 -32.96 18.33
C ILE A 392 -28.01 -33.69 18.73
N PRO A 393 -28.95 -34.01 17.82
CA PRO A 393 -30.17 -34.76 18.18
C PRO A 393 -30.00 -36.29 18.30
N PHE A 394 -28.91 -36.89 17.79
CA PHE A 394 -28.79 -38.35 17.57
C PHE A 394 -27.65 -39.03 18.35
N GLN A 395 -27.00 -38.31 19.27
CA GLN A 395 -25.86 -38.78 20.09
C GLN A 395 -26.12 -40.08 20.88
N SER A 396 -27.37 -40.44 21.14
CA SER A 396 -27.78 -41.61 21.93
C SER A 396 -28.02 -42.90 21.12
N GLN A 397 -27.99 -42.85 19.78
CA GLN A 397 -28.34 -44.00 18.92
C GLN A 397 -27.16 -44.63 18.19
N LEU A 398 -25.96 -44.05 18.29
CA LEU A 398 -24.79 -44.50 17.53
C LEU A 398 -23.93 -45.48 18.33
N LYS A 399 -23.92 -46.75 17.90
CA LYS A 399 -23.01 -47.79 18.42
C LYS A 399 -21.66 -47.76 17.67
N PHE A 400 -20.91 -46.67 17.83
CA PHE A 400 -19.48 -46.69 17.56
C PHE A 400 -18.77 -47.53 18.64
N ASP A 401 -17.63 -48.15 18.34
CA ASP A 401 -16.67 -48.41 19.41
C ASP A 401 -16.16 -47.08 19.97
N ASP A 402 -15.69 -47.06 21.23
CA ASP A 402 -15.32 -45.81 21.90
C ASP A 402 -14.18 -45.05 21.17
N CYS A 403 -13.36 -45.71 20.34
CA CYS A 403 -12.20 -45.11 19.67
C CYS A 403 -12.58 -44.36 18.38
N HIS A 404 -13.36 -44.99 17.50
CA HIS A 404 -13.80 -44.36 16.24
C HIS A 404 -14.73 -43.18 16.48
N LYS A 405 -15.55 -43.24 17.55
CA LYS A 405 -16.40 -42.12 17.98
C LYS A 405 -15.59 -40.88 18.32
N LEU A 406 -14.54 -41.04 19.12
CA LEU A 406 -13.67 -39.93 19.54
C LEU A 406 -12.98 -39.28 18.34
N THR A 407 -12.53 -40.09 17.38
CA THR A 407 -11.89 -39.60 16.15
C THR A 407 -12.89 -38.79 15.31
N ALA A 408 -14.11 -39.28 15.11
CA ALA A 408 -15.15 -38.55 14.38
C ALA A 408 -15.53 -37.23 15.08
N GLU A 409 -15.78 -37.25 16.39
CA GLU A 409 -16.11 -36.05 17.18
C GLU A 409 -14.98 -35.01 17.14
N TYR A 410 -13.72 -35.46 17.20
CA TYR A 410 -12.55 -34.60 17.02
C TYR A 410 -12.53 -33.91 15.65
N LEU A 411 -12.75 -34.65 14.56
CA LEU A 411 -12.78 -34.10 13.21
C LEU A 411 -13.90 -33.08 13.03
N ILE A 412 -15.09 -33.39 13.53
CA ILE A 412 -16.24 -32.48 13.47
C ILE A 412 -15.94 -31.17 14.20
N LYS A 413 -15.36 -31.25 15.40
CA LYS A 413 -14.99 -30.04 16.15
C LYS A 413 -13.87 -29.25 15.47
N THR A 414 -12.85 -29.94 14.99
CA THR A 414 -11.65 -29.32 14.39
C THR A 414 -11.98 -28.60 13.08
N PHE A 415 -12.87 -29.16 12.27
CA PHE A 415 -13.22 -28.62 10.95
C PHE A 415 -14.52 -27.80 10.91
N TYR A 416 -15.08 -27.42 12.06
CA TYR A 416 -16.34 -26.65 12.11
C TYR A 416 -16.27 -25.27 11.45
N ASN A 417 -15.11 -24.61 11.47
CA ASN A 417 -14.88 -23.33 10.77
C ASN A 417 -13.72 -23.45 9.78
N ALA A 418 -13.55 -24.63 9.17
CA ALA A 418 -12.34 -24.94 8.42
C ALA A 418 -12.10 -23.98 7.25
N ARG A 419 -13.17 -23.50 6.59
CA ARG A 419 -13.06 -22.56 5.46
C ARG A 419 -12.74 -21.13 5.86
N GLU A 420 -12.70 -20.82 7.16
CA GLU A 420 -12.15 -19.56 7.66
C GLU A 420 -10.63 -19.63 7.85
N TYR A 421 -10.13 -20.79 8.29
CA TYR A 421 -8.73 -20.98 8.64
C TYR A 421 -7.90 -21.52 7.47
N GLY A 422 -8.47 -22.37 6.62
CA GLY A 422 -7.75 -23.08 5.57
C GLY A 422 -6.82 -24.15 6.14
N SER A 423 -5.64 -24.30 5.55
CA SER A 423 -4.65 -25.33 5.92
C SER A 423 -3.81 -25.02 7.17
N ILE A 424 -3.99 -23.85 7.79
CA ILE A 424 -3.28 -23.50 9.03
C ILE A 424 -3.85 -24.22 10.26
N ILE A 425 -4.89 -25.03 10.09
CA ILE A 425 -5.52 -25.80 11.16
C ILE A 425 -4.53 -26.85 11.67
N LYS A 426 -4.28 -26.85 12.98
CA LYS A 426 -3.50 -27.90 13.64
C LYS A 426 -4.36 -29.15 13.78
N VAL A 427 -3.96 -30.21 13.09
CA VAL A 427 -4.63 -31.52 13.10
C VAL A 427 -3.72 -32.54 13.77
N GLU A 428 -4.24 -33.21 14.80
CA GLU A 428 -3.53 -34.25 15.54
C GLU A 428 -3.49 -35.55 14.74
N PRO A 429 -2.43 -36.37 14.83
CA PRO A 429 -2.43 -37.70 14.26
C PRO A 429 -3.38 -38.62 15.05
N MET A 430 -4.37 -39.22 14.38
CA MET A 430 -5.32 -40.20 14.93
C MET A 430 -5.49 -41.38 13.96
N ASP A 431 -6.25 -42.41 14.37
CA ASP A 431 -6.54 -43.57 13.51
C ASP A 431 -7.61 -43.25 12.45
N TYR A 432 -7.19 -42.49 11.44
CA TYR A 432 -8.02 -42.09 10.32
C TYR A 432 -8.32 -43.23 9.35
N ASP A 433 -7.44 -44.23 9.26
CA ASP A 433 -7.64 -45.42 8.44
C ASP A 433 -8.71 -46.34 9.07
N GLY A 434 -8.64 -46.56 10.38
CA GLY A 434 -9.66 -47.31 11.13
C GLY A 434 -11.04 -46.68 11.00
N LEU A 435 -11.15 -45.35 11.18
CA LEU A 435 -12.42 -44.65 11.00
C LEU A 435 -12.97 -44.79 9.56
N SER A 436 -12.10 -44.74 8.55
CA SER A 436 -12.51 -44.94 7.15
C SER A 436 -13.07 -46.34 6.92
N ALA A 437 -12.37 -47.37 7.38
CA ALA A 437 -12.81 -48.77 7.24
C ALA A 437 -14.13 -49.02 7.98
N TYR A 438 -14.31 -48.44 9.17
CA TYR A 438 -15.54 -48.54 9.94
C TYR A 438 -16.73 -47.87 9.24
N LEU A 439 -16.54 -46.73 8.58
CA LEU A 439 -17.58 -46.07 7.79
C LEU A 439 -18.03 -46.96 6.62
N ASP A 440 -17.09 -47.61 5.93
CA ASP A 440 -17.41 -48.53 4.83
C ASP A 440 -18.25 -49.72 5.33
N GLU A 441 -17.96 -50.25 6.52
CA GLU A 441 -18.77 -51.30 7.14
C GLU A 441 -20.20 -50.85 7.45
N ILE A 442 -20.40 -49.66 8.03
CA ILE A 442 -21.75 -49.12 8.31
C ILE A 442 -22.53 -48.91 7.03
N ILE A 443 -21.90 -48.33 6.00
CA ILE A 443 -22.53 -48.06 4.71
C ILE A 443 -22.99 -49.38 4.06
N HIS A 444 -22.22 -50.46 4.22
CA HIS A 444 -22.58 -51.79 3.73
C HIS A 444 -23.67 -52.51 4.54
N GLN A 445 -23.78 -52.27 5.85
CA GLN A 445 -24.80 -52.91 6.70
C GLN A 445 -26.22 -52.36 6.46
N GLY A 446 -26.35 -51.13 5.96
CA GLY A 446 -27.64 -50.50 5.62
C GLY A 446 -28.42 -49.99 6.85
N ALA A 447 -29.20 -48.93 6.67
CA ALA A 447 -29.99 -48.34 7.76
C ALA A 447 -31.32 -49.07 8.00
N MET A 448 -31.73 -49.24 9.26
CA MET A 448 -32.99 -49.92 9.62
C MET A 448 -34.22 -48.99 9.53
N ASP A 449 -34.05 -47.68 9.65
CA ASP A 449 -35.13 -46.70 9.52
C ASP A 449 -34.76 -45.43 8.72
N ILE A 450 -35.76 -44.58 8.46
CA ILE A 450 -35.62 -43.36 7.63
C ILE A 450 -34.68 -42.32 8.26
N PHE A 451 -34.64 -42.23 9.59
CA PHE A 451 -33.80 -41.26 10.30
C PHE A 451 -32.35 -41.72 10.37
N GLU A 452 -32.13 -43.01 10.65
CA GLU A 452 -30.82 -43.66 10.56
C GLU A 452 -30.29 -43.59 9.12
N SER A 453 -31.17 -43.76 8.12
CA SER A 453 -30.83 -43.61 6.71
C SER A 453 -30.37 -42.19 6.37
N MET A 454 -31.07 -41.15 6.84
CA MET A 454 -30.66 -39.76 6.62
C MET A 454 -29.30 -39.44 7.28
N PHE A 455 -29.07 -39.94 8.50
CA PHE A 455 -27.81 -39.78 9.20
C PHE A 455 -26.66 -40.49 8.47
N VAL A 456 -26.82 -41.78 8.17
CA VAL A 456 -25.81 -42.58 7.46
C VAL A 456 -25.48 -41.95 6.12
N ASN A 457 -26.48 -41.46 5.38
CA ASN A 457 -26.26 -40.81 4.08
C ASN A 457 -25.46 -39.50 4.19
N GLN A 458 -25.70 -38.66 5.21
CA GLN A 458 -24.93 -37.41 5.37
C GLN A 458 -23.50 -37.68 5.86
N VAL A 459 -23.32 -38.59 6.81
CA VAL A 459 -22.00 -38.98 7.32
C VAL A 459 -21.18 -39.65 6.23
N ALA A 460 -21.78 -40.59 5.48
CA ALA A 460 -21.13 -41.25 4.35
C ALA A 460 -20.71 -40.28 3.25
N LYS A 461 -21.43 -39.15 3.10
CA LYS A 461 -21.12 -38.12 2.12
C LYS A 461 -19.96 -37.23 2.56
N ASP A 462 -20.01 -36.68 3.78
CA ASP A 462 -19.10 -35.60 4.20
C ASP A 462 -17.87 -36.09 4.97
N MET A 463 -17.97 -37.21 5.72
CA MET A 463 -16.88 -37.70 6.58
C MET A 463 -15.64 -38.16 5.80
N PRO A 464 -15.74 -38.83 4.63
CA PRO A 464 -14.57 -39.19 3.85
C PRO A 464 -13.69 -38.00 3.46
N ASP A 465 -14.29 -36.84 3.14
CA ASP A 465 -13.55 -35.62 2.85
C ASP A 465 -12.79 -35.10 4.08
N LEU A 466 -13.43 -35.12 5.26
CA LEU A 466 -12.81 -34.73 6.53
C LEU A 466 -11.63 -35.64 6.90
N ILE A 467 -11.77 -36.94 6.70
CA ILE A 467 -10.70 -37.94 6.92
C ILE A 467 -9.53 -37.66 5.97
N ARG A 468 -9.81 -37.43 4.68
CA ARG A 468 -8.79 -37.18 3.66
C ARG A 468 -7.97 -35.93 3.97
N GLN A 469 -8.62 -34.80 4.27
CA GLN A 469 -7.90 -33.57 4.61
C GLN A 469 -7.14 -33.71 5.95
N ALA A 470 -7.68 -34.47 6.93
CA ALA A 470 -6.99 -34.72 8.18
C ALA A 470 -5.69 -35.52 8.00
N LYS A 471 -5.71 -36.56 7.16
CA LYS A 471 -4.50 -37.33 6.81
C LYS A 471 -3.44 -36.43 6.19
N ILE A 472 -3.82 -35.55 5.27
CA ILE A 472 -2.90 -34.61 4.61
C ILE A 472 -2.32 -33.60 5.62
N LEU A 473 -3.13 -33.08 6.54
CA LEU A 473 -2.72 -32.04 7.50
C LEU A 473 -2.01 -32.57 8.76
N SER A 474 -2.05 -33.87 9.03
CA SER A 474 -1.39 -34.48 10.20
C SER A 474 -0.09 -35.22 9.85
N GLN A 475 0.10 -35.66 8.60
CA GLN A 475 1.33 -36.32 8.17
C GLN A 475 2.50 -35.34 7.96
N LYS A 476 3.73 -35.90 7.86
CA LYS A 476 4.96 -35.13 7.61
C LYS A 476 5.52 -35.40 6.22
N TYR A 477 6.13 -34.38 5.62
CA TYR A 477 6.63 -34.37 4.24
C TYR A 477 8.13 -34.12 4.20
N ASP A 478 8.79 -34.57 3.13
CA ASP A 478 10.21 -34.32 2.89
C ASP A 478 10.44 -32.96 2.23
N VAL A 479 9.48 -32.54 1.40
CA VAL A 479 9.46 -31.22 0.76
C VAL A 479 8.12 -30.53 1.01
N TYR A 480 8.20 -29.30 1.50
CA TYR A 480 7.09 -28.37 1.63
C TYR A 480 7.35 -27.24 0.63
N ILE A 481 6.46 -27.02 -0.33
CA ILE A 481 6.61 -25.98 -1.34
C ILE A 481 5.31 -25.22 -1.55
N THR A 482 5.33 -23.89 -1.44
CA THR A 482 4.09 -23.11 -1.62
C THR A 482 4.32 -21.62 -1.90
N ASN A 483 3.31 -20.99 -2.51
CA ASN A 483 3.11 -19.55 -2.49
C ASN A 483 1.91 -19.26 -1.56
N PRO A 484 2.13 -18.93 -0.28
CA PRO A 484 1.04 -18.82 0.68
C PRO A 484 0.20 -17.55 0.47
N PRO A 485 -1.00 -17.47 1.07
CA PRO A 485 -1.82 -16.26 1.02
C PRO A 485 -1.18 -15.06 1.74
N TYR A 486 -1.22 -13.87 1.14
CA TYR A 486 -0.69 -12.63 1.73
C TYR A 486 -1.83 -11.80 2.34
N LEU A 487 -1.93 -11.77 3.67
CA LEU A 487 -3.00 -11.08 4.38
C LEU A 487 -2.60 -10.73 5.83
N GLY A 488 -2.06 -9.52 6.03
CA GLY A 488 -1.83 -8.95 7.36
C GLY A 488 -3.05 -8.17 7.88
N LYS A 489 -3.26 -6.94 7.40
CA LYS A 489 -4.44 -6.13 7.74
C LYS A 489 -5.64 -6.58 6.88
N GLY A 490 -6.65 -7.19 7.50
CA GLY A 490 -7.88 -7.57 6.79
C GLY A 490 -8.56 -8.85 7.29
N MET A 491 -7.85 -9.65 8.10
CA MET A 491 -8.38 -10.85 8.74
C MET A 491 -9.70 -10.56 9.48
N SER A 492 -10.62 -11.53 9.43
CA SER A 492 -11.83 -11.54 10.26
C SER A 492 -11.44 -11.66 11.75
N PRO A 493 -12.33 -11.30 12.69
CA PRO A 493 -12.07 -11.50 14.12
C PRO A 493 -11.72 -12.96 14.46
N LEU A 494 -12.46 -13.92 13.89
CA LEU A 494 -12.28 -15.34 14.14
C LEU A 494 -10.90 -15.84 13.68
N LEU A 495 -10.49 -15.50 12.45
CA LEU A 495 -9.17 -15.84 11.92
C LEU A 495 -8.05 -15.15 12.71
N SER A 496 -8.22 -13.86 13.01
CA SER A 496 -7.26 -13.07 13.79
C SER A 496 -6.99 -13.70 15.16
N ASP A 497 -8.03 -14.15 15.85
CA ASP A 497 -7.89 -14.72 17.18
C ASP A 497 -7.28 -16.13 17.12
N TYR A 498 -7.69 -16.96 16.16
CA TYR A 498 -7.05 -18.25 15.91
C TYR A 498 -5.54 -18.13 15.66
N VAL A 499 -5.14 -17.17 14.82
CA VAL A 499 -3.72 -16.92 14.47
C VAL A 499 -2.93 -16.41 15.68
N LYS A 500 -3.51 -15.52 16.50
CA LYS A 500 -2.84 -15.05 17.74
C LYS A 500 -2.60 -16.18 18.74
N ASP A 501 -3.56 -17.08 18.88
CA ASP A 501 -3.52 -18.16 19.85
C ASP A 501 -2.58 -19.30 19.41
N ASN A 502 -2.55 -19.60 18.10
CA ASN A 502 -1.82 -20.76 17.58
C ASN A 502 -0.44 -20.43 16.99
N TYR A 503 -0.24 -19.19 16.53
CA TYR A 503 0.94 -18.73 15.78
C TYR A 503 1.40 -17.34 16.25
N PRO A 504 1.69 -17.14 17.55
CA PRO A 504 1.93 -15.81 18.14
C PRO A 504 3.16 -15.08 17.58
N ASP A 505 4.13 -15.80 16.99
CA ASP A 505 5.39 -15.27 16.48
C ASP A 505 5.32 -14.86 15.00
N SER A 506 4.34 -15.38 14.24
CA SER A 506 4.07 -15.07 12.83
C SER A 506 2.73 -14.38 12.59
N LYS A 507 1.93 -14.12 13.64
CA LYS A 507 0.56 -13.56 13.59
C LYS A 507 0.34 -12.27 12.80
N SER A 508 1.41 -11.60 12.39
CA SER A 508 1.35 -10.32 11.71
C SER A 508 0.91 -10.45 10.24
N ASP A 509 1.10 -11.62 9.61
CA ASP A 509 0.63 -11.92 8.26
C ASP A 509 0.49 -13.43 8.03
N LEU A 510 -0.49 -13.87 7.23
CA LEU A 510 -0.70 -15.29 6.93
C LEU A 510 0.48 -15.94 6.23
N PHE A 511 1.20 -15.24 5.34
CA PHE A 511 2.35 -15.85 4.66
C PHE A 511 3.42 -16.33 5.66
N ALA A 512 3.55 -15.61 6.79
CA ALA A 512 4.48 -15.94 7.85
C ALA A 512 3.98 -17.12 8.70
N VAL A 513 2.65 -17.27 8.87
CA VAL A 513 2.05 -18.43 9.55
C VAL A 513 2.38 -19.72 8.81
N PHE A 514 2.37 -19.69 7.48
CA PHE A 514 2.73 -20.85 6.65
C PHE A 514 4.18 -21.31 6.86
N MET A 515 5.10 -20.42 7.26
CA MET A 515 6.48 -20.78 7.59
C MET A 515 6.61 -21.62 8.87
N GLU A 516 5.58 -21.64 9.73
CA GLU A 516 5.60 -22.32 11.02
C GLU A 516 4.74 -23.59 11.06
N LEU A 517 4.15 -24.00 9.94
CA LEU A 517 3.30 -25.19 9.91
C LEU A 517 4.12 -26.44 10.22
N PRO A 518 3.63 -27.31 11.13
CA PRO A 518 4.36 -28.49 11.55
C PRO A 518 4.18 -29.63 10.53
N LEU A 519 4.43 -29.39 9.25
CA LEU A 519 4.25 -30.39 8.18
C LEU A 519 5.57 -30.97 7.68
N LEU A 520 6.71 -30.37 8.01
CA LEU A 520 8.01 -30.77 7.49
C LEU A 520 8.70 -31.80 8.41
N LYS A 521 9.32 -32.82 7.82
CA LYS A 521 10.20 -33.76 8.52
C LYS A 521 11.50 -33.07 8.97
N PRO A 522 12.17 -33.55 10.03
CA PRO A 522 13.55 -33.15 10.32
C PRO A 522 14.45 -33.37 9.09
N GLY A 523 15.29 -32.39 8.74
CA GLY A 523 16.16 -32.43 7.56
C GLY A 523 15.44 -32.29 6.21
N GLY A 524 14.11 -32.15 6.19
CA GLY A 524 13.34 -31.83 4.98
C GLY A 524 13.52 -30.38 4.52
N TYR A 525 12.97 -30.05 3.35
CA TYR A 525 13.09 -28.73 2.73
C TYR A 525 11.77 -27.95 2.70
N LEU A 526 11.79 -26.71 3.18
CA LEU A 526 10.74 -25.71 2.98
C LEU A 526 11.15 -24.76 1.88
N ALA A 527 10.33 -24.60 0.84
CA ALA A 527 10.55 -23.69 -0.27
C ALA A 527 9.34 -22.77 -0.44
N MET A 528 9.54 -21.46 -0.34
CA MET A 528 8.43 -20.51 -0.36
C MET A 528 8.77 -19.22 -1.12
N ILE A 529 7.75 -18.58 -1.68
CA ILE A 529 7.79 -17.17 -2.08
C ILE A 529 6.89 -16.34 -1.15
N ASN A 530 7.48 -15.38 -0.45
CA ASN A 530 6.81 -14.51 0.53
C ASN A 530 7.10 -13.02 0.27
N GLN A 531 6.54 -12.15 1.11
CA GLN A 531 6.98 -10.77 1.18
C GLN A 531 8.30 -10.64 1.94
N HIS A 532 9.26 -9.85 1.45
CA HIS A 532 10.57 -9.66 2.12
C HIS A 532 10.48 -8.98 3.50
N SER A 533 9.30 -8.52 3.90
CA SER A 533 9.08 -7.80 5.16
C SER A 533 9.43 -8.67 6.38
N TRP A 534 9.30 -9.99 6.28
CA TRP A 534 9.73 -10.91 7.34
C TRP A 534 11.23 -10.89 7.58
N MET A 535 12.04 -10.51 6.60
CA MET A 535 13.50 -10.39 6.75
C MET A 535 13.91 -9.24 7.66
N PHE A 536 13.04 -8.22 7.84
CA PHE A 536 13.43 -6.93 8.43
C PHE A 536 12.53 -6.48 9.59
N LEU A 537 11.20 -6.51 9.42
CA LEU A 537 10.29 -5.82 10.35
C LEU A 537 10.30 -6.44 11.75
N ALA A 538 10.23 -5.59 12.77
CA ALA A 538 10.19 -6.01 14.18
C ALA A 538 9.03 -6.96 14.51
N SER A 539 7.92 -6.88 13.76
CA SER A 539 6.76 -7.76 13.90
C SER A 539 7.05 -9.24 13.60
N PHE A 540 8.17 -9.53 12.93
CA PHE A 540 8.65 -10.88 12.60
C PHE A 540 9.97 -11.24 13.30
N GLU A 541 10.45 -10.42 14.24
CA GLU A 541 11.74 -10.64 14.94
C GLU A 541 11.80 -12.01 15.64
N LYS A 542 10.69 -12.44 16.25
CA LYS A 542 10.61 -13.75 16.92
C LYS A 542 10.65 -14.91 15.93
N LEU A 543 9.91 -14.80 14.82
CA LEU A 543 9.93 -15.77 13.74
C LEU A 543 11.33 -15.90 13.14
N ARG A 544 11.99 -14.78 12.81
CA ARG A 544 13.37 -14.80 12.26
C ARG A 544 14.34 -15.49 13.20
N ARG A 545 14.29 -15.17 14.50
CA ARG A 545 15.14 -15.82 15.50
C ARG A 545 14.92 -17.34 15.49
N LYS A 546 13.67 -17.81 15.46
CA LYS A 546 13.36 -19.24 15.37
C LYS A 546 13.95 -19.86 14.09
N VAL A 547 13.72 -19.25 12.93
CA VAL A 547 14.27 -19.70 11.64
C VAL A 547 15.79 -19.84 11.70
N VAL A 548 16.51 -18.80 12.14
CA VAL A 548 17.97 -18.80 12.17
C VAL A 548 18.54 -19.81 13.18
N GLN A 549 17.84 -20.06 14.29
CA GLN A 549 18.29 -20.99 15.33
C GLN A 549 18.04 -22.46 14.99
N THR A 550 16.93 -22.77 14.31
CA THR A 550 16.47 -24.16 14.12
C THR A 550 16.57 -24.65 12.69
N GLN A 551 16.81 -23.76 11.72
CA GLN A 551 16.81 -24.06 10.29
C GLN A 551 18.01 -23.41 9.60
N THR A 552 18.33 -23.89 8.40
CA THR A 552 19.43 -23.35 7.58
C THR A 552 18.85 -22.77 6.30
N ILE A 553 19.16 -21.50 6.00
CA ILE A 553 18.78 -20.89 4.72
C ILE A 553 19.77 -21.39 3.66
N THR A 554 19.34 -22.27 2.76
CA THR A 554 20.23 -22.84 1.75
C THR A 554 20.39 -21.95 0.54
N SER A 555 19.28 -21.34 0.08
CA SER A 555 19.28 -20.39 -1.02
C SER A 555 18.16 -19.36 -0.91
N MET A 556 18.38 -18.17 -1.49
CA MET A 556 17.39 -17.09 -1.51
C MET A 556 17.53 -16.20 -2.74
N LEU A 557 16.42 -15.94 -3.44
CA LEU A 557 16.27 -14.86 -4.41
C LEU A 557 15.54 -13.70 -3.74
N HIS A 558 16.25 -12.60 -3.48
CA HIS A 558 15.67 -11.38 -2.93
C HIS A 558 15.16 -10.51 -4.08
N LEU A 559 13.88 -10.66 -4.42
CA LEU A 559 13.30 -10.17 -5.67
C LEU A 559 12.85 -8.70 -5.59
N GLY A 560 12.33 -8.22 -4.46
CA GLY A 560 11.84 -6.83 -4.35
C GLY A 560 10.56 -6.55 -5.15
N PRO A 561 10.29 -5.30 -5.58
CA PRO A 561 9.03 -4.90 -6.21
C PRO A 561 8.95 -5.33 -7.67
N ARG A 562 7.77 -5.34 -8.30
CA ARG A 562 7.61 -5.69 -9.74
C ARG A 562 8.06 -7.12 -10.09
N THR A 563 7.92 -8.03 -9.14
CA THR A 563 8.22 -9.46 -9.33
C THR A 563 7.13 -10.18 -10.14
N PHE A 564 5.88 -9.73 -9.99
CA PHE A 564 4.72 -10.23 -10.73
C PHE A 564 4.33 -9.23 -11.81
N GLU A 565 4.25 -9.68 -13.08
CA GLU A 565 3.95 -8.81 -14.24
C GLU A 565 2.63 -8.03 -14.11
N GLU A 566 1.66 -8.61 -13.40
CA GLU A 566 0.29 -8.07 -13.29
C GLU A 566 0.13 -7.05 -12.17
N ILE A 567 1.10 -6.96 -11.26
CA ILE A 567 1.09 -6.01 -10.15
C ILE A 567 1.93 -4.82 -10.54
N SER A 568 1.27 -3.73 -10.94
CA SER A 568 1.95 -2.46 -11.16
C SER A 568 2.36 -1.82 -9.81
N GLY A 569 3.62 -1.40 -9.71
CA GLY A 569 4.15 -0.62 -8.59
C GLY A 569 4.93 -1.40 -7.53
N GLU A 570 5.27 -0.70 -6.44
CA GLU A 570 6.15 -1.18 -5.36
C GLU A 570 5.40 -1.81 -4.18
N VAL A 571 4.12 -2.15 -4.37
CA VAL A 571 3.21 -2.58 -3.32
C VAL A 571 3.56 -3.96 -2.76
N VAL A 572 4.03 -4.87 -3.62
CA VAL A 572 4.42 -6.24 -3.23
C VAL A 572 5.92 -6.40 -3.43
N GLN A 573 6.63 -6.58 -2.33
CA GLN A 573 8.07 -6.75 -2.28
C GLN A 573 8.40 -8.21 -1.95
N SER A 574 8.88 -8.98 -2.92
CA SER A 574 8.94 -10.44 -2.81
C SER A 574 10.32 -10.99 -2.49
N VAL A 575 10.35 -12.20 -1.91
CA VAL A 575 11.54 -13.03 -1.70
C VAL A 575 11.15 -14.49 -1.90
N ALA A 576 11.93 -15.23 -2.70
CA ALA A 576 11.82 -16.68 -2.84
C ALA A 576 13.00 -17.33 -2.12
N PHE A 577 12.78 -18.35 -1.31
CA PHE A 577 13.84 -18.93 -0.48
C PHE A 577 13.60 -20.40 -0.17
N VAL A 578 14.69 -21.10 0.15
CA VAL A 578 14.70 -22.49 0.56
C VAL A 578 15.36 -22.62 1.93
N LEU A 579 14.68 -23.28 2.86
CA LEU A 579 15.16 -23.61 4.20
C LEU A 579 15.30 -25.12 4.33
N LYS A 580 16.42 -25.59 4.89
CA LYS A 580 16.53 -26.96 5.41
C LYS A 580 16.06 -26.96 6.86
N ASN A 581 15.21 -27.90 7.23
CA ASN A 581 14.65 -28.04 8.57
C ASN A 581 15.63 -28.71 9.54
N GLU A 582 16.81 -28.11 9.62
CA GLU A 582 17.95 -28.52 10.41
C GLU A 582 18.91 -27.32 10.52
N SER A 583 19.51 -27.12 11.69
CA SER A 583 20.51 -26.07 11.90
C SER A 583 21.89 -26.61 11.59
N ILE A 584 22.57 -25.99 10.61
CA ILE A 584 23.89 -26.39 10.13
C ILE A 584 24.80 -25.17 10.22
N PRO A 585 25.50 -24.99 11.36
CA PRO A 585 26.16 -23.74 11.68
C PRO A 585 27.26 -23.28 10.73
N ASP A 586 27.85 -24.17 9.93
CA ASP A 586 28.94 -23.85 9.00
C ASP A 586 28.47 -23.72 7.54
N TYR A 587 27.19 -23.93 7.26
CA TYR A 587 26.65 -23.90 5.90
C TYR A 587 26.68 -22.49 5.30
N MET A 588 27.18 -22.37 4.08
CA MET A 588 27.20 -21.13 3.32
C MET A 588 26.02 -21.05 2.35
N GLY A 589 24.97 -20.34 2.75
CA GLY A 589 23.80 -20.07 1.91
C GLY A 589 24.13 -19.17 0.73
N GLU A 590 23.44 -19.38 -0.38
CA GLU A 590 23.58 -18.58 -1.61
C GLU A 590 22.40 -17.60 -1.77
N TYR A 591 22.69 -16.30 -1.85
CA TYR A 591 21.69 -15.24 -1.88
C TYR A 591 21.86 -14.38 -3.13
N VAL A 592 20.87 -14.36 -4.01
CA VAL A 592 20.86 -13.52 -5.21
C VAL A 592 20.03 -12.28 -4.94
N ARG A 593 20.65 -11.10 -5.01
CA ARG A 593 20.00 -9.80 -4.78
C ARG A 593 19.50 -9.22 -6.09
N LEU A 594 18.19 -9.12 -6.25
CA LEU A 594 17.53 -8.67 -7.48
C LEU A 594 16.61 -7.47 -7.25
N VAL A 595 16.70 -6.81 -6.10
CA VAL A 595 15.83 -5.69 -5.71
C VAL A 595 16.01 -4.43 -6.56
N ASP A 596 17.18 -4.29 -7.19
CA ASP A 596 17.55 -3.14 -8.02
C ASP A 596 17.21 -3.35 -9.52
N PHE A 597 16.54 -4.46 -9.86
CA PHE A 597 16.15 -4.81 -11.23
C PHE A 597 14.71 -4.33 -11.51
N ASP A 598 14.47 -3.75 -12.69
CA ASP A 598 13.27 -2.95 -12.96
C ASP A 598 12.07 -3.76 -13.47
N SER A 599 12.27 -5.03 -13.84
CA SER A 599 11.22 -5.91 -14.37
C SER A 599 11.37 -7.38 -14.00
N ALA A 600 10.28 -8.15 -14.11
CA ALA A 600 10.27 -9.59 -13.87
C ALA A 600 11.22 -10.37 -14.82
N ALA A 601 11.32 -9.95 -16.08
CA ALA A 601 12.20 -10.57 -17.08
C ALA A 601 13.69 -10.31 -16.80
N GLU A 602 14.03 -9.09 -16.37
CA GLU A 602 15.39 -8.75 -15.96
C GLU A 602 15.83 -9.56 -14.73
N LYS A 603 14.91 -9.82 -13.79
CA LYS A 603 15.19 -10.66 -12.61
C LYS A 603 15.46 -12.11 -12.95
N GLU A 604 14.71 -12.68 -13.88
CA GLU A 604 14.98 -14.03 -14.38
C GLU A 604 16.36 -14.09 -15.03
N THR A 605 16.67 -13.13 -15.91
CA THR A 605 17.97 -13.03 -16.57
C THR A 605 19.10 -12.85 -15.56
N GLY A 606 18.89 -11.99 -14.55
CA GLY A 606 19.82 -11.78 -13.45
C GLY A 606 20.07 -13.04 -12.64
N THR A 607 19.03 -13.83 -12.36
CA THR A 607 19.14 -15.14 -11.69
C THR A 607 20.01 -16.12 -12.50
N LEU A 608 19.74 -16.25 -13.79
CA LEU A 608 20.52 -17.13 -14.68
C LEU A 608 21.98 -16.69 -14.78
N HIS A 609 22.23 -15.39 -14.83
CA HIS A 609 23.59 -14.86 -14.81
C HIS A 609 24.30 -15.15 -13.48
N ALA A 610 23.61 -15.06 -12.33
CA ALA A 610 24.19 -15.42 -11.03
C ALA A 610 24.53 -16.91 -10.91
N ILE A 611 23.74 -17.79 -11.56
CA ILE A 611 24.04 -19.23 -11.64
C ILE A 611 25.27 -19.47 -12.52
N ALA A 612 25.38 -18.77 -13.64
CA ALA A 612 26.48 -18.93 -14.59
C ALA A 612 27.81 -18.27 -14.12
N ASP A 613 27.74 -17.16 -13.39
CA ASP A 613 28.90 -16.42 -12.89
C ASP A 613 28.74 -16.06 -11.41
N SER A 614 29.53 -16.74 -10.57
CA SER A 614 29.58 -16.49 -9.14
C SER A 614 30.12 -15.10 -8.73
N ASN A 615 30.74 -14.35 -9.66
CA ASN A 615 31.32 -13.02 -9.44
C ASN A 615 30.46 -11.88 -10.03
N CYS A 616 29.17 -12.13 -10.32
CA CYS A 616 28.26 -11.16 -10.94
C CYS A 616 27.99 -9.88 -10.11
N GLY A 617 28.50 -9.79 -8.88
CA GLY A 617 28.37 -8.62 -7.99
C GLY A 617 27.07 -8.56 -7.19
N TYR A 618 26.13 -9.46 -7.43
CA TYR A 618 24.85 -9.54 -6.71
C TYR A 618 24.48 -10.97 -6.26
N LEU A 619 25.39 -11.94 -6.42
CA LEU A 619 25.39 -13.22 -5.69
C LEU A 619 26.24 -13.07 -4.43
N TYR A 620 25.66 -13.42 -3.28
CA TYR A 620 26.32 -13.37 -1.98
C TYR A 620 26.34 -14.76 -1.35
N LYS A 621 27.44 -15.08 -0.67
CA LYS A 621 27.58 -16.30 0.14
C LYS A 621 27.67 -15.91 1.60
N CYS A 622 26.68 -16.30 2.40
CA CYS A 622 26.61 -15.94 3.81
C CYS A 622 26.18 -17.13 4.66
N ASN A 623 26.73 -17.22 5.85
CA ASN A 623 26.31 -18.16 6.86
C ASN A 623 25.11 -17.59 7.65
N SER A 624 24.03 -18.36 7.82
CA SER A 624 22.82 -17.88 8.49
C SER A 624 23.04 -17.54 9.98
N VAL A 625 24.04 -18.15 10.64
CA VAL A 625 24.41 -17.84 12.04
C VAL A 625 24.86 -16.38 12.20
N ASN A 626 25.36 -15.75 11.14
CA ASN A 626 25.73 -14.33 11.20
C ASN A 626 24.53 -13.41 11.43
N PHE A 627 23.31 -13.82 11.11
CA PHE A 627 22.12 -13.00 11.33
C PHE A 627 21.78 -12.87 12.82
N GLU A 628 22.17 -13.82 13.67
CA GLU A 628 22.00 -13.72 15.13
C GLU A 628 22.79 -12.57 15.75
N LYS A 629 23.89 -12.19 15.08
CA LYS A 629 24.79 -11.12 15.50
C LYS A 629 24.25 -9.73 15.17
N ILE A 630 23.16 -9.64 14.40
CA ILE A 630 22.56 -8.39 13.94
C ILE A 630 21.33 -8.08 14.79
N PRO A 631 21.14 -6.84 15.30
CA PRO A 631 19.97 -6.47 16.08
C PRO A 631 18.65 -6.83 15.37
N GLY A 632 17.80 -7.59 16.06
CA GLY A 632 16.52 -8.05 15.51
C GLY A 632 16.61 -9.29 14.60
N ASN A 633 17.75 -9.99 14.58
CA ASN A 633 18.01 -11.17 13.76
C ASN A 633 17.72 -10.91 12.27
N THR A 634 18.10 -9.73 11.78
CA THR A 634 17.77 -9.28 10.43
C THR A 634 18.54 -10.08 9.39
N ILE A 635 17.86 -10.51 8.32
CA ILE A 635 18.46 -11.32 7.25
C ILE A 635 19.18 -10.40 6.25
N ALA A 636 20.33 -9.86 6.65
CA ALA A 636 21.15 -8.94 5.86
C ALA A 636 22.37 -9.65 5.28
N TYR A 637 22.17 -10.56 4.33
CA TYR A 637 23.22 -11.42 3.75
C TYR A 637 24.34 -10.68 2.99
N TRP A 638 24.13 -9.42 2.63
CA TRP A 638 25.07 -8.62 1.83
C TRP A 638 26.12 -7.88 2.67
N ILE A 639 26.01 -7.92 4.00
CA ILE A 639 26.89 -7.13 4.86
C ILE A 639 28.24 -7.82 5.05
N SER A 640 29.29 -7.01 5.18
CA SER A 640 30.65 -7.50 5.38
C SER A 640 30.85 -8.08 6.80
N ASN A 641 31.89 -8.91 6.95
CA ASN A 641 32.32 -9.38 8.27
C ASN A 641 32.76 -8.23 9.19
N LYS A 642 33.23 -7.09 8.64
CA LYS A 642 33.57 -5.90 9.44
C LYS A 642 32.31 -5.30 10.06
N LEU A 643 31.25 -5.12 9.28
CA LEU A 643 29.95 -4.64 9.78
C LEU A 643 29.34 -5.58 10.84
N ILE A 644 29.43 -6.90 10.63
CA ILE A 644 28.99 -7.89 11.63
C ILE A 644 29.75 -7.72 12.95
N LYS A 645 31.08 -7.58 12.89
CA LYS A 645 31.91 -7.36 14.10
C LYS A 645 31.53 -6.10 14.85
N ILE A 646 31.26 -5.00 14.13
CA ILE A 646 30.79 -3.75 14.74
C ILE A 646 29.54 -3.99 15.57
N PHE A 647 28.55 -4.73 15.08
CA PHE A 647 27.34 -5.04 15.85
C PHE A 647 27.61 -5.85 17.12
N THR A 648 28.62 -6.72 17.11
CA THR A 648 28.95 -7.58 18.26
C THR A 648 29.88 -6.93 19.28
N GLU A 649 30.77 -6.04 18.85
CA GLU A 649 31.83 -5.45 19.68
C GLU A 649 31.48 -4.06 20.21
N SER A 650 30.52 -3.38 19.57
CA SER A 650 30.08 -2.04 20.00
C SER A 650 29.02 -2.09 21.09
N LYS A 651 28.87 -0.97 21.79
CA LYS A 651 27.71 -0.69 22.62
C LYS A 651 26.58 -0.13 21.77
N THR A 652 25.36 -0.13 22.29
CA THR A 652 24.21 0.47 21.61
C THR A 652 23.92 1.89 22.11
N ILE A 653 23.25 2.71 21.29
CA ILE A 653 22.79 4.04 21.72
C ILE A 653 21.97 3.97 23.01
N LYS A 654 21.15 2.92 23.19
CA LYS A 654 20.32 2.72 24.39
C LYS A 654 21.11 2.70 25.70
N GLU A 655 22.39 2.33 25.67
CA GLU A 655 23.23 2.30 26.87
C GLU A 655 23.67 3.70 27.33
N PHE A 656 23.51 4.73 26.50
CA PHE A 656 24.01 6.08 26.74
C PHE A 656 22.95 7.18 26.60
N ALA A 657 21.82 6.88 25.97
CA ALA A 657 20.78 7.84 25.68
C ALA A 657 19.40 7.17 25.57
N ASP A 658 18.36 7.91 25.96
CA ASP A 658 16.99 7.51 25.72
C ASP A 658 16.51 8.04 24.38
N SER A 659 16.15 7.11 23.49
CA SER A 659 15.42 7.40 22.26
C SER A 659 13.94 7.21 22.51
N CYS A 660 13.13 8.26 22.41
CA CYS A 660 11.75 8.24 22.84
C CYS A 660 10.81 9.04 21.93
N ILE A 661 9.51 8.71 21.98
CA ILE A 661 8.48 9.35 21.17
C ILE A 661 7.87 10.54 21.92
N GLY A 662 7.55 11.62 21.21
CA GLY A 662 6.95 12.81 21.81
C GLY A 662 5.45 12.74 21.99
N MET A 663 4.87 13.90 22.29
CA MET A 663 3.45 14.09 22.56
C MET A 663 2.59 13.83 21.32
N ARG A 664 1.43 13.21 21.52
CA ARG A 664 0.31 13.12 20.59
C ARG A 664 -0.82 14.01 21.12
N THR A 665 -0.98 15.20 20.55
CA THR A 665 -1.94 16.21 21.04
C THR A 665 -3.40 15.73 21.05
N GLY A 666 -3.76 14.82 20.13
CA GLY A 666 -5.13 14.32 19.96
C GLY A 666 -6.07 15.29 19.23
N ASP A 667 -5.72 16.57 19.15
CA ASP A 667 -6.47 17.63 18.46
C ASP A 667 -5.52 18.77 18.07
N ASN A 668 -4.93 18.68 16.87
CA ASN A 668 -3.94 19.66 16.41
C ASN A 668 -4.56 21.06 16.19
N GLU A 669 -5.79 21.14 15.69
CA GLU A 669 -6.46 22.42 15.40
C GLU A 669 -6.75 23.20 16.68
N ARG A 670 -6.92 22.52 17.81
CA ARG A 670 -7.10 23.17 19.11
C ARG A 670 -5.78 23.55 19.79
N PHE A 671 -4.78 22.67 19.75
CA PHE A 671 -3.61 22.79 20.62
C PHE A 671 -2.33 23.28 19.93
N LEU A 672 -2.27 23.32 18.59
CA LEU A 672 -1.09 23.76 17.85
C LEU A 672 -1.33 25.05 17.07
N ARG A 673 -0.33 25.93 17.05
CA ARG A 673 -0.30 27.14 16.23
C ARG A 673 1.07 27.28 15.58
N TYR A 674 1.15 27.90 14.41
CA TYR A 674 2.42 28.49 14.00
C TYR A 674 2.72 29.71 14.87
N TRP A 675 4.01 29.96 15.13
CA TRP A 675 4.41 31.01 16.06
C TRP A 675 3.90 32.41 15.68
N PHE A 676 3.75 32.67 14.38
CA PHE A 676 3.30 33.96 13.84
C PHE A 676 1.78 34.16 13.93
N GLU A 677 0.99 33.15 14.31
CA GLU A 677 -0.47 33.26 14.43
C GLU A 677 -0.92 33.92 15.73
N VAL A 678 -0.13 33.75 16.80
CA VAL A 678 -0.50 34.13 18.17
C VAL A 678 0.27 35.37 18.61
N SER A 679 -0.22 36.05 19.67
CA SER A 679 0.53 37.16 20.26
C SER A 679 1.85 36.67 20.83
N ILE A 680 2.97 37.27 20.38
CA ILE A 680 4.32 36.89 20.82
C ILE A 680 4.50 37.06 22.33
N LYS A 681 3.73 37.95 22.97
CA LYS A 681 3.73 38.18 24.42
C LYS A 681 3.18 37.02 25.24
N LYS A 682 2.44 36.10 24.61
CA LYS A 682 1.91 34.87 25.23
C LYS A 682 2.79 33.65 24.99
N VAL A 683 3.92 33.82 24.28
CA VAL A 683 4.84 32.74 23.91
C VAL A 683 6.02 32.69 24.88
N GLY A 684 6.33 31.49 25.37
CA GLY A 684 7.43 31.24 26.29
C GLY A 684 8.62 30.54 25.64
N PHE A 685 9.66 31.28 25.29
CA PHE A 685 10.90 30.73 24.70
C PHE A 685 11.97 30.40 25.76
N ASN A 686 12.85 29.45 25.44
CA ASN A 686 14.12 29.19 26.14
C ASN A 686 14.03 28.88 27.66
N PHE A 687 12.90 28.32 28.11
CA PHE A 687 12.73 27.88 29.48
C PHE A 687 13.62 26.67 29.81
N GLN A 688 14.32 26.73 30.94
CA GLN A 688 15.24 25.68 31.38
C GLN A 688 14.54 24.49 32.05
N SER A 689 13.28 24.65 32.47
CA SER A 689 12.52 23.59 33.13
C SER A 689 11.00 23.81 33.02
N ALA A 690 10.25 22.73 33.23
CA ALA A 690 8.79 22.75 33.25
C ALA A 690 8.22 23.62 34.38
N GLU A 691 8.89 23.69 35.53
CA GLU A 691 8.48 24.50 36.67
C GLU A 691 8.58 26.00 36.36
N LEU A 692 9.67 26.41 35.70
CA LEU A 692 9.83 27.80 35.27
C LEU A 692 8.80 28.17 34.19
N ALA A 693 8.57 27.27 33.23
CA ALA A 693 7.54 27.44 32.21
C ALA A 693 6.14 27.61 32.86
N GLN A 694 5.79 26.78 33.84
CA GLN A 694 4.51 26.87 34.55
C GLN A 694 4.35 28.19 35.32
N ARG A 695 5.40 28.65 36.03
CA ARG A 695 5.37 29.90 36.79
C ARG A 695 5.18 31.14 35.91
N SER A 696 5.57 31.06 34.63
CA SER A 696 5.42 32.17 33.68
C SER A 696 3.96 32.50 33.37
N LYS A 697 3.04 31.53 33.54
CA LYS A 697 1.62 31.62 33.11
C LYS A 697 1.44 31.94 31.62
N LEU A 698 2.48 31.75 30.82
CA LEU A 698 2.40 31.84 29.36
C LEU A 698 1.64 30.61 28.82
N LYS A 699 1.05 30.77 27.65
CA LYS A 699 0.15 29.78 27.07
C LYS A 699 0.86 28.90 26.04
N TRP A 700 1.62 29.54 25.17
CA TRP A 700 2.21 28.90 23.99
C TRP A 700 3.70 28.63 24.21
N PHE A 701 4.15 27.41 23.91
CA PHE A 701 5.55 27.03 24.05
C PHE A 701 6.05 26.34 22.78
N PRO A 702 7.34 26.52 22.40
CA PRO A 702 7.91 25.88 21.23
C PRO A 702 7.68 24.37 21.18
N TYR A 703 7.26 23.89 20.02
CA TYR A 703 6.89 22.49 19.79
C TYR A 703 7.64 21.93 18.57
N CYS A 704 8.61 21.05 18.82
CA CYS A 704 9.36 20.35 17.80
C CYS A 704 8.45 19.37 17.07
N LYS A 705 8.15 19.67 15.81
CA LYS A 705 7.39 18.78 14.92
C LYS A 705 8.32 18.16 13.88
N GLY A 706 7.88 17.04 13.29
CA GLY A 706 8.44 16.56 12.04
C GLY A 706 8.36 17.64 10.96
N GLY A 707 9.12 17.49 9.89
CA GLY A 707 9.12 18.48 8.80
C GLY A 707 9.87 18.01 7.58
N THR A 708 10.22 18.94 6.69
CA THR A 708 11.09 18.64 5.55
C THR A 708 12.46 18.20 6.06
N PHE A 709 13.12 17.34 5.28
CA PHE A 709 14.47 16.88 5.61
C PHE A 709 15.41 18.08 5.82
N ARG A 710 16.08 18.10 6.96
CA ARG A 710 17.03 19.14 7.38
C ARG A 710 17.92 18.60 8.50
N LYS A 711 19.22 18.86 8.43
CA LYS A 711 20.20 18.51 9.47
C LYS A 711 20.50 19.71 10.38
N TRP A 712 21.06 19.42 11.54
CA TRP A 712 21.66 20.33 12.53
C TRP A 712 20.70 21.29 13.24
N TYR A 713 19.86 22.06 12.55
CA TYR A 713 18.96 23.04 13.17
C TYR A 713 17.83 23.45 12.20
N GLY A 714 16.63 23.78 12.72
CA GLY A 714 15.51 24.34 11.93
C GLY A 714 14.20 23.56 12.06
N ASN A 715 13.21 23.88 11.21
CA ASN A 715 11.81 23.42 11.32
C ASN A 715 11.14 23.84 12.63
N ASN A 716 11.61 24.95 13.17
CA ASN A 716 11.18 25.56 14.41
C ASN A 716 10.03 26.53 14.10
N GLU A 717 8.82 25.98 13.90
CA GLU A 717 7.68 26.76 13.41
C GLU A 717 6.44 26.68 14.30
N TYR A 718 6.29 25.59 15.06
CA TYR A 718 5.09 25.29 15.82
C TYR A 718 5.23 25.68 17.30
N LEU A 719 4.10 26.07 17.87
CA LEU A 719 3.86 26.22 19.29
C LEU A 719 2.76 25.26 19.72
N VAL A 720 2.83 24.78 20.97
CA VAL A 720 1.78 24.00 21.63
C VAL A 720 1.23 24.77 22.82
N ASN A 721 -0.08 24.69 23.03
CA ASN A 721 -0.70 25.17 24.27
C ASN A 721 -0.27 24.26 25.44
N TRP A 722 0.66 24.75 26.25
CA TRP A 722 1.15 24.08 27.45
C TRP A 722 0.90 24.91 28.72
N GLU A 723 -0.10 25.79 28.67
CA GLU A 723 -0.48 26.64 29.80
C GLU A 723 -0.77 25.80 31.05
N ASN A 724 -0.29 26.28 32.20
CA ASN A 724 -0.51 25.63 33.49
C ASN A 724 -0.11 24.14 33.49
N ASN A 725 1.04 23.81 32.89
CA ASN A 725 1.54 22.44 32.70
C ASN A 725 0.61 21.55 31.85
N GLY A 726 0.08 22.13 30.77
CA GLY A 726 -0.79 21.43 29.82
C GLY A 726 -2.16 21.07 30.40
N PHE A 727 -2.72 21.89 31.29
CA PHE A 727 -3.99 21.58 31.96
C PHE A 727 -5.11 21.29 30.96
N GLU A 728 -5.28 22.14 29.95
CA GLU A 728 -6.36 22.01 28.96
C GLU A 728 -6.22 20.72 28.12
N ILE A 729 -5.01 20.44 27.62
CA ILE A 729 -4.76 19.27 26.78
C ILE A 729 -4.85 17.96 27.58
N LYS A 730 -4.41 17.96 28.85
CA LYS A 730 -4.58 16.83 29.77
C LYS A 730 -6.06 16.58 30.06
N LYS A 731 -6.84 17.64 30.34
CA LYS A 731 -8.29 17.54 30.55
C LYS A 731 -9.00 17.00 29.31
N ASN A 732 -8.68 17.51 28.12
CA ASN A 732 -9.26 17.03 26.88
C ASN A 732 -8.90 15.57 26.61
N THR A 733 -7.65 15.18 26.88
CA THR A 733 -7.20 13.78 26.75
C THR A 733 -8.01 12.85 27.64
N LYS A 734 -8.24 13.22 28.91
CA LYS A 734 -9.08 12.43 29.83
C LYS A 734 -10.52 12.29 29.35
N LEU A 735 -11.09 13.35 28.76
CA LEU A 735 -12.45 13.32 28.22
C LEU A 735 -12.58 12.43 26.98
N GLN A 736 -11.63 12.52 26.04
CA GLN A 736 -11.65 11.77 24.79
C GLN A 736 -11.19 10.31 24.95
N TYR A 737 -10.35 10.03 25.95
CA TYR A 737 -9.76 8.71 26.21
C TYR A 737 -9.89 8.32 27.70
N PRO A 738 -11.11 8.12 28.21
CA PRO A 738 -11.35 7.84 29.63
C PRO A 738 -10.66 6.55 30.11
N GLN A 739 -10.40 5.59 29.21
CA GLN A 739 -9.71 4.34 29.52
C GLN A 739 -8.25 4.51 29.96
N LEU A 740 -7.63 5.69 29.73
CA LEU A 740 -6.27 5.97 30.18
C LEU A 740 -6.20 6.32 31.67
N GLY A 741 -7.33 6.67 32.29
CA GLY A 741 -7.38 7.11 33.68
C GLY A 741 -6.42 8.28 33.93
N ASP A 742 -5.56 8.14 34.95
CA ASP A 742 -4.54 9.13 35.28
C ASP A 742 -3.22 8.93 34.52
N ASN A 743 -3.01 7.78 33.89
CA ASN A 743 -1.82 7.52 33.10
C ASN A 743 -2.02 8.02 31.66
N LEU A 744 -1.77 9.31 31.46
CA LEU A 744 -1.87 9.95 30.14
C LEU A 744 -0.68 9.64 29.22
N GLY A 745 0.30 8.84 29.67
CA GLY A 745 1.57 8.59 28.99
C GLY A 745 1.46 8.06 27.56
N TRP A 746 0.33 7.45 27.19
CA TRP A 746 0.06 7.04 25.81
C TRP A 746 -0.18 8.21 24.84
N LYS A 747 -0.75 9.32 25.32
CA LYS A 747 -0.91 10.55 24.51
C LYS A 747 0.15 11.58 24.85
N ILE A 748 0.37 11.82 26.13
CA ILE A 748 1.30 12.82 26.64
C ILE A 748 2.54 12.08 27.12
N SER A 749 3.33 11.62 26.15
CA SER A 749 4.49 10.77 26.40
C SER A 749 5.69 11.59 26.88
N ASN A 750 6.49 11.01 27.77
CA ASN A 750 7.84 11.49 28.10
C ASN A 750 7.93 12.95 28.61
N GLU A 751 6.96 13.38 29.42
CA GLU A 751 6.91 14.75 29.97
C GLU A 751 8.18 15.17 30.73
N HIS A 752 8.90 14.22 31.34
CA HIS A 752 10.15 14.49 32.05
C HIS A 752 11.33 14.93 31.15
N TYR A 753 11.16 14.85 29.83
CA TYR A 753 12.08 15.38 28.82
C TYR A 753 11.67 16.74 28.27
N TYR A 754 10.48 17.25 28.61
CA TYR A 754 10.04 18.55 28.14
C TYR A 754 10.95 19.66 28.66
N PHE A 755 11.20 20.65 27.81
CA PHE A 755 12.10 21.79 28.05
C PHE A 755 13.57 21.43 28.21
N LYS A 756 13.96 20.15 28.15
CA LYS A 756 15.35 19.72 28.14
C LYS A 756 15.94 19.80 26.74
N ARG A 757 17.26 19.97 26.70
CA ARG A 757 18.07 19.87 25.49
C ARG A 757 17.96 18.48 24.87
N GLY A 758 17.84 18.41 23.54
CA GLY A 758 17.62 17.14 22.84
C GLY A 758 18.03 17.15 21.37
N ILE A 759 18.07 15.95 20.80
CA ILE A 759 18.30 15.71 19.37
C ILE A 759 17.02 15.12 18.78
N THR A 760 16.60 15.56 17.60
CA THR A 760 15.35 15.09 16.99
C THR A 760 15.47 14.81 15.51
N TRP A 761 14.63 13.91 15.01
CA TRP A 761 14.50 13.58 13.59
C TRP A 761 13.04 13.35 13.25
N SER A 762 12.73 13.39 11.95
CA SER A 762 11.39 13.05 11.48
C SER A 762 11.26 11.53 11.42
N GLY A 763 10.19 10.96 12.00
CA GLY A 763 10.02 9.51 12.06
C GLY A 763 9.90 8.84 10.70
N VAL A 764 9.42 9.56 9.68
CA VAL A 764 9.35 9.10 8.29
C VAL A 764 10.35 9.87 7.44
N THR A 765 11.25 9.16 6.77
CA THR A 765 12.29 9.70 5.88
C THR A 765 12.29 8.93 4.58
N MET A 766 12.24 9.61 3.43
CA MET A 766 12.16 8.92 2.13
C MET A 766 13.52 8.34 1.68
N ASN A 767 14.64 9.01 1.96
CA ASN A 767 15.98 8.55 1.52
C ASN A 767 17.02 8.59 2.66
N THR A 768 17.43 9.79 3.07
CA THR A 768 18.57 10.00 3.99
C THR A 768 18.07 10.30 5.40
N PHE A 769 18.64 9.63 6.41
CA PHE A 769 18.42 9.97 7.81
C PHE A 769 19.27 11.19 8.20
N GLY A 770 18.71 12.03 9.07
CA GLY A 770 19.38 13.20 9.58
C GLY A 770 18.67 13.75 10.81
N VAL A 771 19.45 14.34 11.71
CA VAL A 771 18.99 14.87 12.99
C VAL A 771 19.20 16.38 13.09
N ARG A 772 18.30 17.02 13.83
CA ARG A 772 18.36 18.42 14.24
C ARG A 772 18.59 18.50 15.74
N CYS A 773 19.32 19.52 16.16
CA CYS A 773 19.59 19.84 17.54
C CYS A 773 18.67 20.97 18.00
N TYR A 774 18.09 20.81 19.19
CA TYR A 774 17.46 21.92 19.91
C TYR A 774 18.00 22.02 21.34
N ASP A 775 18.10 23.25 21.82
CA ASP A 775 18.49 23.57 23.18
C ASP A 775 17.28 23.52 24.13
N TYR A 776 17.35 24.11 25.31
CA TYR A 776 16.25 24.12 26.27
C TYR A 776 15.02 24.90 25.76
N GLY A 777 13.87 24.63 26.35
CA GLY A 777 12.66 25.43 26.12
C GLY A 777 11.62 24.82 25.16
N MET A 778 11.87 23.62 24.63
CA MET A 778 10.98 23.00 23.64
C MET A 778 10.31 21.73 24.17
N ILE A 779 9.12 21.45 23.62
CA ILE A 779 8.39 20.18 23.77
C ILE A 779 8.43 19.47 22.41
N PHE A 780 8.38 18.14 22.35
CA PHE A 780 8.53 17.40 21.08
C PHE A 780 7.33 16.52 20.74
N ASP A 781 7.09 16.34 19.45
CA ASP A 781 5.96 15.63 18.83
C ASP A 781 6.23 14.14 18.64
N SER A 782 5.16 13.38 18.48
CA SER A 782 5.21 11.98 18.08
C SER A 782 5.79 11.72 16.66
N GLY A 783 5.73 12.69 15.75
CA GLY A 783 6.37 12.67 14.43
C GLY A 783 7.79 13.24 14.42
N ALA A 784 8.22 13.87 15.51
CA ALA A 784 9.59 14.33 15.76
C ALA A 784 10.15 13.66 17.02
N ASN A 785 10.57 12.41 16.87
CA ASN A 785 11.14 11.62 17.96
C ASN A 785 12.35 12.33 18.58
N GLY A 786 12.59 12.08 19.87
CA GLY A 786 13.67 12.68 20.63
C GLY A 786 14.74 11.67 21.02
N LEU A 787 15.98 12.13 21.11
CA LEU A 787 17.10 11.44 21.73
C LEU A 787 17.68 12.35 22.83
N PHE A 788 17.75 11.81 24.05
CA PHE A 788 18.22 12.52 25.24
C PHE A 788 19.36 11.73 25.87
N THR A 789 20.56 12.32 25.89
CA THR A 789 21.77 11.67 26.43
C THR A 789 21.73 11.64 27.95
N PHE A 790 22.21 10.56 28.56
CA PHE A 790 22.34 10.47 30.03
C PHE A 790 23.42 11.41 30.57
N ASP A 791 24.44 11.66 29.75
CA ASP A 791 25.51 12.63 29.98
C ASP A 791 25.47 13.69 28.86
N GLU A 792 25.18 14.94 29.23
CA GLU A 792 25.07 16.06 28.30
C GLU A 792 26.40 16.37 27.58
N ASP A 793 27.55 15.97 28.13
CA ASP A 793 28.84 16.15 27.46
C ASP A 793 28.87 15.40 26.13
N ASN A 794 28.12 14.29 26.00
CA ASN A 794 28.06 13.52 24.75
C ASN A 794 27.09 14.09 23.71
N TYR A 795 26.31 15.11 24.04
CA TYR A 795 25.27 15.67 23.16
C TYR A 795 25.75 15.93 21.72
N TYR A 796 26.86 16.66 21.57
CA TYR A 796 27.38 17.01 20.25
C TYR A 796 27.96 15.80 19.51
N TYR A 797 28.59 14.87 20.22
CA TYR A 797 29.10 13.64 19.64
C TYR A 797 27.98 12.80 19.02
N PHE A 798 26.86 12.62 19.74
CA PHE A 798 25.69 11.92 19.22
C PHE A 798 25.07 12.64 18.02
N ALA A 799 24.95 13.97 18.06
CA ALA A 799 24.47 14.75 16.92
C ALA A 799 25.40 14.63 15.69
N GLY A 800 26.71 14.55 15.91
CA GLY A 800 27.71 14.35 14.87
C GLY A 800 27.56 13.00 14.18
N ILE A 801 27.58 11.91 14.95
CA ILE A 801 27.50 10.56 14.37
C ILE A 801 26.16 10.33 13.64
N LEU A 802 25.04 10.78 14.22
CA LEU A 802 23.70 10.61 13.66
C LEU A 802 23.47 11.33 12.33
N ASN A 803 24.33 12.26 11.95
CA ASN A 803 24.28 12.97 10.67
C ASN A 803 25.28 12.44 9.63
N THR A 804 25.94 11.30 9.90
CA THR A 804 26.94 10.68 9.01
C THR A 804 26.36 9.54 8.16
N LYS A 805 27.07 9.20 7.07
CA LYS A 805 26.70 8.09 6.17
C LYS A 805 26.67 6.72 6.87
N ILE A 806 27.50 6.52 7.87
CA ILE A 806 27.59 5.24 8.60
C ILE A 806 26.25 4.89 9.27
N ILE A 807 25.59 5.89 9.86
CA ILE A 807 24.28 5.68 10.47
C ILE A 807 23.22 5.35 9.43
N ASN A 808 23.28 5.94 8.23
CA ASN A 808 22.41 5.55 7.13
C ASN A 808 22.61 4.07 6.75
N GLU A 809 23.85 3.59 6.67
CA GLU A 809 24.13 2.18 6.38
C GLU A 809 23.62 1.25 7.49
N PHE A 810 23.83 1.57 8.77
CA PHE A 810 23.27 0.77 9.86
C PHE A 810 21.74 0.76 9.87
N ILE A 811 21.08 1.89 9.56
CA ILE A 811 19.63 1.95 9.43
C ILE A 811 19.16 1.05 8.28
N LYS A 812 19.80 1.10 7.09
CA LYS A 812 19.46 0.22 5.96
C LYS A 812 19.60 -1.26 6.30
N ILE A 813 20.54 -1.63 7.16
CA ILE A 813 20.73 -3.02 7.62
C ILE A 813 19.64 -3.42 8.62
N ILE A 814 19.39 -2.63 9.66
CA ILE A 814 18.46 -2.99 10.75
C ILE A 814 17.00 -2.82 10.31
N ASN A 815 16.72 -1.79 9.53
CA ASN A 815 15.39 -1.40 9.09
C ASN A 815 15.43 -0.69 7.72
N PRO A 816 15.44 -1.43 6.61
CA PRO A 816 15.41 -0.87 5.25
C PRO A 816 14.08 -0.17 4.87
N THR A 817 13.16 0.04 5.82
CA THR A 817 11.92 0.78 5.55
C THR A 817 12.07 2.27 5.83
N ILE A 818 11.18 3.08 5.25
CA ILE A 818 11.18 4.54 5.39
C ILE A 818 10.92 5.07 6.82
N ASN A 819 10.47 4.22 7.75
CA ASN A 819 10.09 4.64 9.09
C ASN A 819 11.19 4.34 10.11
N THR A 820 11.93 5.37 10.51
CA THR A 820 13.00 5.27 11.51
C THR A 820 12.46 5.67 12.88
N GLY A 821 11.84 4.72 13.59
CA GLY A 821 11.33 4.92 14.94
C GLY A 821 12.42 4.90 16.03
N CYS A 822 12.08 5.33 17.25
CA CYS A 822 13.02 5.38 18.38
C CYS A 822 13.68 4.04 18.69
N GLY A 823 12.95 2.93 18.53
CA GLY A 823 13.47 1.59 18.76
C GLY A 823 14.59 1.18 17.79
N VAL A 824 14.63 1.77 16.59
CA VAL A 824 15.70 1.54 15.61
C VAL A 824 16.95 2.30 16.06
N ILE A 825 16.81 3.60 16.35
CA ILE A 825 17.92 4.45 16.83
C ILE A 825 18.55 3.88 18.09
N ALA A 826 17.73 3.41 19.04
CA ALA A 826 18.20 2.80 20.28
C ALA A 826 19.11 1.57 20.05
N LYS A 827 18.90 0.81 18.96
CA LYS A 827 19.66 -0.40 18.62
C LYS A 827 20.93 -0.13 17.80
N LEU A 828 21.19 1.13 17.40
CA LEU A 828 22.35 1.45 16.57
C LEU A 828 23.66 1.28 17.34
N PRO A 829 24.71 0.72 16.69
CA PRO A 829 26.02 0.53 17.29
C PRO A 829 26.77 1.86 17.44
N ILE A 830 27.41 2.08 18.59
CA ILE A 830 28.16 3.30 18.90
C ILE A 830 29.53 3.03 19.52
N PHE A 831 30.55 3.69 18.96
CA PHE A 831 31.86 3.85 19.58
C PHE A 831 32.05 5.29 20.06
N LEU A 832 32.41 5.48 21.33
CA LEU A 832 32.74 6.79 21.91
C LEU A 832 34.26 6.98 21.91
N SER A 833 34.78 7.72 20.93
CA SER A 833 36.21 8.01 20.81
C SER A 833 36.58 9.25 21.64
N GLN A 834 37.26 9.04 22.77
CA GLN A 834 37.72 10.15 23.62
C GLN A 834 38.78 11.03 22.94
N THR A 835 39.59 10.45 22.06
CA THR A 835 40.65 11.19 21.33
C THR A 835 40.07 12.16 20.30
N HIS A 836 39.00 11.77 19.58
CA HIS A 836 38.38 12.62 18.54
C HIS A 836 37.27 13.52 19.07
N LYS A 837 36.75 13.26 20.28
CA LYS A 837 35.56 13.92 20.84
C LYS A 837 35.62 15.45 20.74
N GLY A 838 36.71 16.07 21.19
CA GLY A 838 36.83 17.53 21.18
C GLY A 838 36.75 18.14 19.77
N TYR A 839 37.31 17.45 18.78
CA TYR A 839 37.28 17.91 17.38
C TYR A 839 35.90 17.70 16.75
N ILE A 840 35.27 16.54 16.98
CA ILE A 840 33.90 16.24 16.55
C ILE A 840 32.93 17.29 17.13
N ASP A 841 33.00 17.54 18.44
CA ASP A 841 32.13 18.51 19.10
C ASP A 841 32.29 19.92 18.51
N ASN A 842 33.51 20.30 18.11
CA ASN A 842 33.77 21.58 17.46
C ASN A 842 33.12 21.68 16.08
N LEU A 843 33.30 20.66 15.23
CA LEU A 843 32.67 20.60 13.90
C LEU A 843 31.14 20.63 14.00
N VAL A 844 30.56 19.87 14.93
CA VAL A 844 29.11 19.85 15.16
C VAL A 844 28.58 21.21 15.62
N LYS A 845 29.26 21.87 16.56
CA LYS A 845 28.90 23.23 16.99
C LYS A 845 28.92 24.21 15.80
N GLN A 846 29.95 24.15 14.96
CA GLN A 846 30.01 24.96 13.73
C GLN A 846 28.82 24.66 12.81
N ASN A 847 28.49 23.39 12.58
CA ASN A 847 27.39 23.00 11.70
C ASN A 847 26.02 23.46 12.21
N ILE A 848 25.79 23.39 13.53
CA ILE A 848 24.60 23.94 14.18
C ILE A 848 24.55 25.45 13.98
N CYS A 849 25.66 26.18 14.18
CA CYS A 849 25.73 27.62 13.96
C CYS A 849 25.46 28.01 12.50
N LEU A 850 26.04 27.32 11.53
CA LEU A 850 25.82 27.59 10.09
C LEU A 850 24.37 27.33 9.70
N SER A 851 23.80 26.21 10.14
CA SER A 851 22.39 25.85 9.86
C SER A 851 21.38 26.74 10.58
N ARG A 852 21.74 27.27 11.76
CA ARG A 852 20.96 28.27 12.49
C ARG A 852 20.99 29.62 11.78
N ALA A 853 22.16 30.08 11.35
CA ALA A 853 22.29 31.30 10.55
C ALA A 853 21.45 31.22 9.26
N ASP A 854 21.45 30.08 8.57
CA ASP A 854 20.58 29.84 7.41
C ASP A 854 19.10 29.92 7.75
N TRP A 855 18.67 29.34 8.87
CA TRP A 855 17.27 29.40 9.30
C TRP A 855 16.83 30.82 9.66
N ASP A 856 17.68 31.55 10.39
CA ASP A 856 17.39 32.88 10.94
C ASP A 856 17.56 34.01 9.93
N ASP A 857 18.02 33.72 8.70
CA ASP A 857 18.04 34.66 7.58
C ASP A 857 16.67 34.82 6.90
N PHE A 858 15.63 34.08 7.31
CA PHE A 858 14.29 34.13 6.71
C PHE A 858 13.18 34.37 7.73
N GLU A 859 12.13 35.12 7.33
CA GLU A 859 10.99 35.55 8.16
C GLU A 859 10.13 34.44 8.78
N THR A 860 10.36 33.18 8.39
CA THR A 860 9.72 32.02 9.00
C THR A 860 10.36 31.64 10.34
N SER A 861 11.58 32.11 10.62
CA SER A 861 12.20 32.00 11.94
C SER A 861 11.66 33.08 12.89
N TRP A 862 11.35 32.71 14.13
CA TRP A 862 11.05 33.67 15.18
C TRP A 862 12.29 34.46 15.65
N ASP A 863 13.50 34.01 15.31
CA ASP A 863 14.78 34.68 15.57
C ASP A 863 15.26 35.54 14.39
N PHE A 864 14.43 35.69 13.34
CA PHE A 864 14.73 36.54 12.19
C PHE A 864 14.97 38.00 12.58
N LYS A 865 16.12 38.54 12.18
CA LYS A 865 16.56 39.90 12.56
C LYS A 865 16.32 40.95 11.47
N ILE A 866 16.88 40.70 10.30
CA ILE A 866 16.91 41.64 9.17
C ILE A 866 17.15 40.85 7.89
N HIS A 867 16.51 41.27 6.80
CA HIS A 867 16.66 40.61 5.50
C HIS A 867 18.11 40.69 4.99
N PRO A 868 18.68 39.60 4.43
CA PRO A 868 20.08 39.59 3.97
C PRO A 868 20.43 40.74 3.00
N LEU A 869 19.56 41.05 2.04
CA LEU A 869 19.80 42.14 1.08
C LEU A 869 19.80 43.55 1.70
N VAL A 870 19.18 43.71 2.87
CA VAL A 870 19.22 44.96 3.65
C VAL A 870 20.45 44.96 4.57
N ARG A 871 20.83 43.80 5.13
CA ARG A 871 22.06 43.63 5.93
C ARG A 871 23.31 43.96 5.13
N TYR A 872 23.38 43.47 3.89
CA TYR A 872 24.48 43.68 2.95
C TYR A 872 24.20 44.85 1.98
N LYS A 873 23.39 45.82 2.40
CA LYS A 873 23.00 46.93 1.52
C LYS A 873 24.21 47.67 0.95
N ALA A 874 24.11 47.99 -0.32
CA ALA A 874 25.01 48.86 -1.07
C ALA A 874 24.15 49.92 -1.79
N GLY A 875 24.75 50.72 -2.71
CA GLY A 875 23.95 51.59 -3.56
C GLY A 875 23.03 50.81 -4.51
N ARG A 876 23.42 49.58 -4.90
CA ARG A 876 22.66 48.72 -5.83
C ARG A 876 22.27 47.39 -5.18
N ILE A 877 21.01 46.99 -5.35
CA ILE A 877 20.46 45.70 -4.88
C ILE A 877 21.21 44.51 -5.50
N GLU A 878 21.66 44.65 -6.76
CA GLU A 878 22.47 43.63 -7.42
C GLU A 878 23.77 43.35 -6.66
N GLU A 879 24.44 44.37 -6.10
CA GLU A 879 25.67 44.21 -5.33
C GLU A 879 25.39 43.55 -3.96
N ALA A 880 24.30 43.96 -3.31
CA ALA A 880 23.84 43.31 -2.08
C ALA A 880 23.52 41.83 -2.32
N TYR A 881 22.90 41.50 -3.47
CA TYR A 881 22.61 40.13 -3.87
C TYR A 881 23.89 39.31 -4.14
N LYS A 882 24.87 39.86 -4.86
CA LYS A 882 26.17 39.19 -5.07
C LYS A 882 26.90 38.91 -3.76
N THR A 883 26.81 39.84 -2.80
CA THR A 883 27.39 39.65 -1.46
C THR A 883 26.67 38.54 -0.71
N TRP A 884 25.33 38.55 -0.73
CA TRP A 884 24.51 37.48 -0.14
C TRP A 884 24.78 36.11 -0.78
N GLU A 885 24.86 36.05 -2.10
CA GLU A 885 25.19 34.84 -2.86
C GLU A 885 26.54 34.26 -2.44
N ALA A 886 27.57 35.09 -2.32
CA ALA A 886 28.88 34.67 -1.83
C ALA A 886 28.82 34.13 -0.39
N VAL A 887 28.09 34.80 0.52
CA VAL A 887 27.93 34.36 1.91
C VAL A 887 27.18 33.03 2.01
N ALA A 888 26.09 32.87 1.25
CA ALA A 888 25.30 31.65 1.22
C ALA A 888 26.10 30.47 0.63
N ASP A 889 26.88 30.72 -0.42
CA ASP A 889 27.76 29.72 -1.04
C ASP A 889 28.93 29.32 -0.14
N GLU A 890 29.57 30.27 0.55
CA GLU A 890 30.61 29.99 1.53
C GLU A 890 30.07 29.13 2.69
N ARG A 891 28.89 29.48 3.21
CA ARG A 891 28.19 28.70 4.23
C ARG A 891 27.90 27.28 3.76
N PHE A 892 27.41 27.12 2.53
CA PHE A 892 27.16 25.83 1.91
C PHE A 892 28.45 25.00 1.82
N LYS A 893 29.53 25.57 1.26
CA LYS A 893 30.83 24.90 1.10
C LYS A 893 31.42 24.50 2.45
N LYS A 894 31.33 25.37 3.45
CA LYS A 894 31.84 25.10 4.80
C LYS A 894 31.05 24.00 5.49
N LEU A 895 29.73 24.01 5.40
CA LEU A 895 28.90 22.95 5.95
C LEU A 895 29.22 21.61 5.29
N LYS A 896 29.29 21.59 3.96
CA LYS A 896 29.66 20.39 3.19
C LYS A 896 31.02 19.83 3.64
N ALA A 897 32.05 20.66 3.68
CA ALA A 897 33.38 20.24 4.12
C ALA A 897 33.39 19.70 5.55
N ASN A 898 32.63 20.31 6.46
CA ASN A 898 32.51 19.82 7.82
C ASN A 898 31.75 18.48 7.91
N GLU A 899 30.70 18.27 7.12
CA GLU A 899 29.97 17.00 7.06
C GLU A 899 30.82 15.87 6.44
N GLU A 900 31.59 16.17 5.40
CA GLU A 900 32.54 15.23 4.78
C GLU A 900 33.68 14.87 5.75
N GLU A 901 34.19 15.83 6.52
CA GLU A 901 35.19 15.56 7.56
C GLU A 901 34.62 14.73 8.71
N LEU A 902 33.38 14.98 9.13
CA LEU A 902 32.69 14.10 10.09
C LEU A 902 32.55 12.68 9.55
N ASN A 903 32.16 12.51 8.27
CA ASN A 903 32.13 11.20 7.63
C ASN A 903 33.52 10.55 7.67
N ARG A 904 34.59 11.27 7.28
CA ARG A 904 35.97 10.75 7.30
C ARG A 904 36.37 10.23 8.69
N ILE A 905 36.14 11.03 9.73
CA ILE A 905 36.47 10.68 11.12
C ILE A 905 35.70 9.45 11.57
N PHE A 906 34.38 9.41 11.35
CA PHE A 906 33.58 8.26 11.80
C PHE A 906 33.89 7.01 10.97
N ILE A 907 34.16 7.12 9.67
CA ILE A 907 34.57 5.98 8.82
C ILE A 907 35.86 5.39 9.37
N GLU A 908 36.79 6.23 9.83
CA GLU A 908 38.02 5.81 10.49
C GLU A 908 37.78 5.13 11.84
N ILE A 909 36.94 5.71 12.71
CA ILE A 909 36.58 5.13 14.02
C ILE A 909 35.96 3.73 13.86
N TYR A 910 35.18 3.49 12.81
CA TYR A 910 34.51 2.22 12.54
C TYR A 910 35.33 1.27 11.64
N GLY A 911 36.45 1.71 11.07
CA GLY A 911 37.30 0.87 10.20
C GLY A 911 36.68 0.53 8.83
N LEU A 912 35.85 1.43 8.28
CA LEU A 912 35.06 1.23 7.06
C LEU A 912 35.62 1.96 5.82
N GLN A 913 36.91 2.30 5.82
CA GLN A 913 37.55 3.08 4.74
C GLN A 913 37.48 2.38 3.37
N ASP A 914 37.41 1.04 3.35
CA ASP A 914 37.31 0.24 2.12
C ASP A 914 35.86 0.11 1.60
N GLU A 915 34.86 0.51 2.41
CA GLU A 915 33.44 0.30 2.12
C GLU A 915 32.69 1.63 1.90
N LEU A 916 33.16 2.73 2.50
CA LEU A 916 32.50 4.03 2.46
C LEU A 916 33.49 5.16 2.16
N THR A 917 33.01 6.14 1.38
CA THR A 917 33.75 7.36 1.09
C THR A 917 33.12 8.58 1.79
N PRO A 918 33.92 9.58 2.21
CA PRO A 918 33.44 10.71 2.99
C PRO A 918 32.59 11.73 2.20
N GLU A 919 32.72 11.79 0.87
CA GLU A 919 32.20 12.85 0.01
C GLU A 919 30.67 12.87 -0.08
N LEU A 920 30.04 14.03 -0.13
CA LEU A 920 28.59 14.17 -0.17
C LEU A 920 28.10 14.77 -1.50
N ALA A 921 26.91 14.37 -1.92
CA ALA A 921 26.22 15.02 -3.01
C ALA A 921 25.73 16.40 -2.57
N ASP A 922 25.66 17.37 -3.49
CA ASP A 922 25.22 18.74 -3.16
C ASP A 922 23.77 18.77 -2.65
N GLU A 923 22.94 17.81 -3.08
CA GLU A 923 21.54 17.66 -2.65
C GLU A 923 21.36 17.17 -1.21
N ASP A 924 22.38 16.57 -0.60
CA ASP A 924 22.34 16.13 0.81
C ASP A 924 22.57 17.28 1.80
N ILE A 925 23.03 18.44 1.31
CA ILE A 925 23.39 19.60 2.13
C ILE A 925 22.18 20.49 2.36
N THR A 926 21.83 20.69 3.63
CA THR A 926 20.50 21.22 4.00
C THR A 926 20.43 22.74 4.22
N VAL A 927 21.50 23.47 3.92
CA VAL A 927 21.50 24.95 3.88
C VAL A 927 21.30 25.44 2.46
N ARG A 928 20.64 26.58 2.31
CA ARG A 928 20.24 27.08 0.99
C ARG A 928 21.38 27.84 0.34
N ARG A 929 21.50 27.69 -0.98
CA ARG A 929 22.21 28.67 -1.83
C ARG A 929 21.25 29.81 -2.19
N ALA A 930 21.81 30.97 -2.53
CA ALA A 930 21.03 32.12 -2.97
C ALA A 930 20.32 31.82 -4.30
N GLU A 931 19.11 32.37 -4.46
CA GLU A 931 18.28 32.22 -5.65
C GLU A 931 17.58 33.54 -5.91
N LEU A 932 17.88 34.17 -7.06
CA LEU A 932 17.50 35.56 -7.32
C LEU A 932 15.99 35.80 -7.22
N ASP A 933 15.17 34.97 -7.88
CA ASP A 933 13.70 35.12 -7.86
C ASP A 933 13.13 34.98 -6.44
N ARG A 934 13.60 33.97 -5.69
CA ARG A 934 13.13 33.69 -4.32
C ARG A 934 13.54 34.80 -3.35
N ASP A 935 14.80 35.21 -3.40
CA ASP A 935 15.38 36.17 -2.45
C ASP A 935 14.89 37.61 -2.71
N ILE A 936 14.50 37.93 -3.96
CA ILE A 936 13.80 39.19 -4.27
C ILE A 936 12.35 39.18 -3.78
N ARG A 937 11.62 38.06 -3.94
CA ARG A 937 10.26 37.93 -3.38
C ARG A 937 10.27 38.02 -1.86
N SER A 938 11.28 37.45 -1.18
CA SER A 938 11.42 37.60 0.27
C SER A 938 11.80 39.03 0.68
N LEU A 939 12.57 39.77 -0.12
CA LEU A 939 12.83 41.20 0.13
C LEU A 939 11.53 42.02 0.04
N ILE A 940 10.67 41.70 -0.94
CA ILE A 940 9.36 42.34 -1.08
C ILE A 940 8.47 42.04 0.13
N SER A 941 8.43 40.79 0.60
CA SER A 941 7.74 40.41 1.85
C SER A 941 8.25 41.22 3.05
N TYR A 942 9.58 41.33 3.21
CA TYR A 942 10.18 42.07 4.31
C TYR A 942 9.82 43.55 4.25
N ALA A 943 9.84 44.15 3.06
CA ALA A 943 9.42 45.53 2.83
C ALA A 943 7.96 45.74 3.25
N VAL A 944 7.04 44.84 2.86
CA VAL A 944 5.63 44.88 3.32
C VAL A 944 5.55 44.75 4.85
N GLY A 945 6.40 43.92 5.45
CA GLY A 945 6.54 43.85 6.91
C GLY A 945 6.96 45.18 7.55
N CYS A 946 7.89 45.92 6.94
CA CYS A 946 8.24 47.27 7.36
C CYS A 946 7.08 48.26 7.18
N MET A 947 6.31 48.16 6.08
CA MET A 947 5.16 49.04 5.84
C MET A 947 4.09 48.91 6.92
N PHE A 948 3.90 47.70 7.47
CA PHE A 948 2.97 47.47 8.57
C PHE A 948 3.58 47.64 9.97
N GLY A 949 4.89 47.88 10.07
CA GLY A 949 5.58 47.97 11.36
C GLY A 949 5.78 46.62 12.04
N ARG A 950 5.75 45.51 11.30
CA ARG A 950 6.19 44.21 11.84
C ARG A 950 7.69 44.22 12.12
N TYR A 951 8.45 44.83 11.21
CA TYR A 951 9.89 45.07 11.31
C TYR A 951 10.18 46.57 11.23
N SER A 952 11.37 46.97 11.67
CA SER A 952 11.87 48.35 11.56
C SER A 952 13.22 48.37 10.86
N LEU A 953 13.54 49.46 10.17
CA LEU A 953 14.90 49.74 9.68
C LEU A 953 15.80 50.31 10.80
N ASP A 954 15.20 50.73 11.91
CA ASP A 954 15.88 51.39 13.04
C ASP A 954 16.17 50.41 14.21
N ARG A 955 15.54 49.23 14.22
CA ARG A 955 15.71 48.20 15.26
C ARG A 955 15.73 46.80 14.63
N GLU A 956 16.66 45.96 15.05
CA GLU A 956 16.73 44.56 14.60
C GLU A 956 15.63 43.69 15.22
N GLY A 957 15.14 42.71 14.47
CA GLY A 957 14.20 41.71 14.95
C GLY A 957 12.74 42.03 14.73
N LEU A 958 11.89 41.11 15.18
CA LEU A 958 10.44 41.30 15.21
C LEU A 958 10.06 42.40 16.20
N ILE A 959 9.55 43.52 15.69
CA ILE A 959 9.21 44.69 16.50
C ILE A 959 7.79 44.59 17.05
N PHE A 960 6.84 44.18 16.20
CA PHE A 960 5.44 44.08 16.59
C PHE A 960 4.76 42.82 16.04
N ALA A 961 4.23 42.01 16.96
CA ALA A 961 3.37 40.84 16.69
C ALA A 961 2.44 40.60 17.91
N GLY A 962 1.68 41.65 18.24
CA GLY A 962 0.75 41.67 19.37
C GLY A 962 1.24 42.48 20.58
N GLY A 963 0.30 43.10 21.30
CA GLY A 963 0.57 44.00 22.43
C GLY A 963 0.37 45.48 22.06
N THR A 964 1.08 46.38 22.74
CA THR A 964 1.03 47.84 22.48
C THR A 964 1.96 48.22 21.33
N PHE A 965 1.45 48.96 20.35
CA PHE A 965 2.22 49.42 19.19
C PHE A 965 3.07 50.65 19.56
N ASP A 966 4.40 50.49 19.56
CA ASP A 966 5.36 51.56 19.87
C ASP A 966 5.73 52.35 18.60
N LYS A 967 5.09 53.51 18.38
CA LYS A 967 5.42 54.40 17.25
C LYS A 967 6.88 54.89 17.29
N GLY A 968 7.51 54.96 18.47
CA GLY A 968 8.90 55.39 18.63
C GLY A 968 9.93 54.36 18.15
N ALA A 969 9.51 53.18 17.70
CA ALA A 969 10.37 52.18 17.09
C ALA A 969 10.68 52.43 15.61
N TYR A 970 10.08 53.46 15.00
CA TYR A 970 10.19 53.73 13.57
C TYR A 970 10.47 55.21 13.30
N SER A 971 11.65 55.49 12.75
CA SER A 971 12.09 56.84 12.37
C SER A 971 12.52 56.93 10.91
N THR A 972 13.14 55.88 10.35
CA THR A 972 13.65 55.90 8.97
C THR A 972 12.54 55.64 7.95
N PHE A 973 11.68 54.67 8.23
CA PHE A 973 10.54 54.31 7.39
C PHE A 973 9.32 54.12 8.30
N ILE A 974 8.38 55.05 8.23
CA ILE A 974 7.24 55.11 9.14
C ILE A 974 6.18 54.11 8.65
N PRO A 975 5.71 53.17 9.49
CA PRO A 975 4.61 52.28 9.15
C PRO A 975 3.35 53.05 8.80
N ASP A 976 2.52 52.45 7.96
CA ASP A 976 1.22 53.01 7.62
C ASP A 976 0.37 53.19 8.89
N GLU A 977 -0.30 54.34 9.01
CA GLU A 977 -0.94 54.76 10.26
C GLU A 977 -2.18 53.92 10.59
N ASP A 978 -3.03 53.64 9.61
CA ASP A 978 -4.33 52.99 9.81
C ASP A 978 -4.29 51.46 9.62
N ASN A 979 -3.11 50.93 9.26
CA ASN A 979 -2.84 49.50 9.01
C ASN A 979 -3.51 48.97 7.73
N ILE A 980 -3.78 49.83 6.75
CA ILE A 980 -4.42 49.47 5.48
C ILE A 980 -3.53 49.95 4.33
N ILE A 981 -3.08 49.02 3.51
CA ILE A 981 -2.29 49.35 2.30
C ILE A 981 -3.09 48.96 1.06
N PRO A 982 -3.55 49.94 0.25
CA PRO A 982 -4.26 49.64 -0.98
C PRO A 982 -3.34 48.99 -2.03
N VAL A 983 -3.87 48.00 -2.73
CA VAL A 983 -3.23 47.26 -3.82
C VAL A 983 -4.10 47.41 -5.06
N THR A 984 -3.92 48.52 -5.77
CA THR A 984 -4.73 48.86 -6.95
C THR A 984 -3.95 48.69 -8.26
N ASP A 985 -4.65 48.62 -9.38
CA ASP A 985 -4.05 48.49 -10.70
C ASP A 985 -3.48 49.81 -11.26
N GLN A 986 -3.84 50.93 -10.64
CA GLN A 986 -3.30 52.28 -10.89
C GLN A 986 -3.08 53.03 -9.56
N ASP A 987 -2.46 54.20 -9.63
CA ASP A 987 -2.11 55.04 -8.48
C ASP A 987 -3.32 55.90 -8.05
N TYR A 988 -4.21 55.34 -7.21
CA TYR A 988 -5.37 56.07 -6.69
C TYR A 988 -5.17 56.68 -5.30
N PHE A 989 -4.17 56.22 -4.55
CA PHE A 989 -3.92 56.58 -3.16
C PHE A 989 -2.45 56.95 -2.95
N GLU A 990 -2.18 57.91 -2.06
CA GLU A 990 -0.80 58.30 -1.72
C GLU A 990 -0.03 57.16 -1.02
N ASN A 991 -0.72 56.36 -0.20
CA ASN A 991 -0.16 55.20 0.50
C ASN A 991 -0.26 53.88 -0.29
N ASP A 992 -0.40 53.94 -1.63
CA ASP A 992 -0.40 52.75 -2.49
C ASP A 992 0.85 51.87 -2.29
N ILE A 993 0.66 50.54 -2.37
CA ILE A 993 1.71 49.55 -2.11
C ILE A 993 2.99 49.74 -2.93
N VAL A 994 2.89 50.16 -4.19
CA VAL A 994 4.06 50.36 -5.05
C VAL A 994 4.77 51.65 -4.66
N SER A 995 4.03 52.72 -4.36
CA SER A 995 4.60 53.98 -3.85
C SER A 995 5.37 53.74 -2.55
N ARG A 996 4.77 52.99 -1.62
CA ARG A 996 5.40 52.59 -0.36
C ARG A 996 6.61 51.69 -0.56
N PHE A 997 6.56 50.79 -1.54
CA PHE A 997 7.70 49.93 -1.87
C PHE A 997 8.86 50.72 -2.48
N ILE A 998 8.57 51.69 -3.36
CA ILE A 998 9.57 52.60 -3.93
C ILE A 998 10.20 53.45 -2.81
N GLU A 999 9.39 54.01 -1.91
CA GLU A 999 9.87 54.74 -0.74
C GLU A 999 10.81 53.86 0.11
N PHE A 1000 10.42 52.61 0.38
CA PHE A 1000 11.28 51.66 1.09
C PHE A 1000 12.63 51.45 0.38
N VAL A 1001 12.62 51.21 -0.94
CA VAL A 1001 13.85 51.03 -1.74
C VAL A 1001 14.73 52.28 -1.66
N GLU A 1002 14.14 53.47 -1.78
CA GLU A 1002 14.85 54.74 -1.67
C GLU A 1002 15.47 54.95 -0.27
N LYS A 1003 14.73 54.63 0.80
CA LYS A 1003 15.24 54.74 2.19
C LYS A 1003 16.37 53.75 2.49
N VAL A 1004 16.33 52.56 1.90
CA VAL A 1004 17.35 51.53 2.15
C VAL A 1004 18.59 51.72 1.29
N TYR A 1005 18.42 51.98 -0.01
CA TYR A 1005 19.50 51.95 -1.01
C TYR A 1005 19.86 53.32 -1.60
N GLY A 1006 19.11 54.37 -1.26
CA GLY A 1006 19.31 55.74 -1.74
C GLY A 1006 18.59 56.05 -3.06
N ALA A 1007 18.40 57.34 -3.34
CA ALA A 1007 17.71 57.82 -4.54
C ALA A 1007 18.55 57.73 -5.82
N GLU A 1008 19.88 57.70 -5.70
CA GLU A 1008 20.81 57.76 -6.85
C GLU A 1008 20.64 56.58 -7.83
N ASN A 1009 20.45 55.36 -7.31
CA ASN A 1009 20.33 54.14 -8.13
C ASN A 1009 18.90 53.56 -8.14
N LEU A 1010 17.89 54.37 -7.84
CA LEU A 1010 16.52 53.90 -7.65
C LEU A 1010 15.97 53.16 -8.89
N GLU A 1011 16.13 53.74 -10.08
CA GLU A 1011 15.64 53.13 -11.33
C GLU A 1011 16.35 51.80 -11.65
N GLU A 1012 17.67 51.73 -11.43
CA GLU A 1012 18.43 50.50 -11.62
C GLU A 1012 17.97 49.40 -10.65
N ASN A 1013 17.74 49.76 -9.39
CA ASN A 1013 17.24 48.85 -8.36
C ASN A 1013 15.84 48.32 -8.69
N LEU A 1014 14.92 49.19 -9.15
CA LEU A 1014 13.60 48.78 -9.60
C LEU A 1014 13.66 47.88 -10.84
N ALA A 1015 14.54 48.18 -11.80
CA ALA A 1015 14.75 47.34 -12.97
C ALA A 1015 15.31 45.95 -12.61
N PHE A 1016 16.22 45.88 -11.64
CA PHE A 1016 16.77 44.62 -11.12
C PHE A 1016 15.70 43.76 -10.45
N ILE A 1017 14.88 44.37 -9.57
CA ILE A 1017 13.73 43.69 -8.94
C ILE A 1017 12.76 43.18 -9.99
N ALA A 1018 12.37 44.04 -10.95
CA ALA A 1018 11.46 43.66 -12.01
C ALA A 1018 12.01 42.50 -12.84
N LYS A 1019 13.30 42.49 -13.19
CA LYS A 1019 13.93 41.38 -13.92
C LYS A 1019 13.83 40.06 -13.15
N ALA A 1020 14.04 40.08 -11.83
CA ALA A 1020 13.94 38.89 -10.98
C ALA A 1020 12.52 38.31 -10.95
N LEU A 1021 11.49 39.15 -11.02
CA LEU A 1021 10.08 38.75 -11.02
C LEU A 1021 9.60 38.12 -12.36
N LYS A 1022 10.46 38.10 -13.39
CA LYS A 1022 10.21 37.53 -14.73
C LYS A 1022 8.92 38.04 -15.43
N PRO A 1023 8.72 39.35 -15.59
CA PRO A 1023 7.55 39.92 -16.24
C PRO A 1023 7.54 39.66 -17.75
N ALA A 1024 6.40 39.88 -18.39
CA ALA A 1024 6.31 39.95 -19.84
C ALA A 1024 7.22 41.06 -20.40
N SER A 1025 7.85 40.82 -21.57
CA SER A 1025 8.94 41.62 -22.14
C SER A 1025 8.60 43.08 -22.51
N THR A 1026 7.34 43.50 -22.35
CA THR A 1026 6.84 44.82 -22.78
C THR A 1026 6.56 45.79 -21.64
N LYS A 1027 6.78 45.41 -20.37
CA LYS A 1027 6.41 46.22 -19.19
C LYS A 1027 7.58 47.02 -18.63
N THR A 1028 7.29 48.22 -18.12
CA THR A 1028 8.27 48.99 -17.32
C THR A 1028 8.50 48.32 -15.96
N ALA A 1029 9.60 48.66 -15.28
CA ALA A 1029 9.92 48.10 -13.96
C ALA A 1029 8.80 48.32 -12.92
N ARG A 1030 8.24 49.53 -12.87
CA ARG A 1030 7.11 49.87 -11.98
C ARG A 1030 5.84 49.08 -12.32
N GLN A 1031 5.54 48.89 -13.62
CA GLN A 1031 4.39 48.10 -14.06
C GLN A 1031 4.54 46.62 -13.69
N ALA A 1032 5.74 46.06 -13.82
CA ALA A 1032 6.03 44.69 -13.43
C ALA A 1032 5.87 44.49 -11.91
N ILE A 1033 6.38 45.41 -11.10
CA ILE A 1033 6.23 45.37 -9.64
C ILE A 1033 4.76 45.51 -9.23
N ARG A 1034 4.01 46.44 -9.84
CA ARG A 1034 2.57 46.60 -9.61
C ARG A 1034 1.79 45.33 -9.94
N GLU A 1035 2.08 44.70 -11.08
CA GLU A 1035 1.46 43.45 -11.47
C GLU A 1035 1.72 42.33 -10.45
N TYR A 1036 2.96 42.21 -9.98
CA TYR A 1036 3.32 41.22 -8.96
C TYR A 1036 2.50 41.41 -7.67
N PHE A 1037 2.45 42.63 -7.13
CA PHE A 1037 1.64 42.91 -5.94
C PHE A 1037 0.15 42.61 -6.16
N PHE A 1038 -0.39 42.96 -7.33
CA PHE A 1038 -1.81 42.79 -7.63
C PHE A 1038 -2.23 41.33 -7.83
N ASN A 1039 -1.38 40.51 -8.45
CA ASN A 1039 -1.73 39.15 -8.88
C ASN A 1039 -1.14 38.02 -8.02
N ASP A 1040 0.08 38.18 -7.53
CA ASP A 1040 0.91 37.04 -7.09
C ASP A 1040 1.43 37.17 -5.66
N PHE A 1041 1.69 38.38 -5.16
CA PHE A 1041 2.22 38.59 -3.80
C PHE A 1041 1.42 37.86 -2.72
N PHE A 1042 0.09 37.99 -2.72
CA PHE A 1042 -0.74 37.33 -1.70
C PHE A 1042 -0.72 35.79 -1.83
N LYS A 1043 -0.61 35.25 -3.05
CA LYS A 1043 -0.48 33.80 -3.27
C LYS A 1043 0.85 33.28 -2.72
N ASP A 1044 1.94 33.99 -3.00
CA ASP A 1044 3.27 33.69 -2.48
C ASP A 1044 3.27 33.77 -0.94
N HIS A 1045 2.66 34.82 -0.39
CA HIS A 1045 2.49 35.00 1.06
C HIS A 1045 1.72 33.83 1.71
N CYS A 1046 0.58 33.45 1.15
CA CYS A 1046 -0.19 32.30 1.61
C CYS A 1046 0.60 30.99 1.57
N LYS A 1047 1.47 30.81 0.56
CA LYS A 1047 2.35 29.64 0.45
C LYS A 1047 3.43 29.64 1.55
N VAL A 1048 4.12 30.76 1.76
CA VAL A 1048 5.14 30.91 2.81
C VAL A 1048 4.56 30.65 4.19
N TYR A 1049 3.35 31.18 4.46
CA TYR A 1049 2.67 31.04 5.73
C TYR A 1049 1.71 29.83 5.80
N LYS A 1050 1.88 28.82 4.93
CA LYS A 1050 1.16 27.53 4.98
C LYS A 1050 -0.37 27.66 5.11
N LYS A 1051 -0.97 28.56 4.33
CA LYS A 1051 -2.41 28.92 4.37
C LYS A 1051 -2.86 29.45 5.73
N ARG A 1052 -1.97 30.14 6.44
CA ARG A 1052 -2.23 30.91 7.67
C ARG A 1052 -1.59 32.30 7.52
N PRO A 1053 -1.96 33.08 6.48
CA PRO A 1053 -1.31 34.35 6.19
C PRO A 1053 -1.52 35.36 7.32
N ILE A 1054 -0.49 36.16 7.56
CA ILE A 1054 -0.52 37.26 8.55
C ILE A 1054 -0.90 38.61 7.95
N TYR A 1055 -0.83 38.74 6.62
CA TYR A 1055 -1.32 39.90 5.88
C TYR A 1055 -2.59 39.42 5.23
N TRP A 1056 -3.71 40.01 5.61
CA TRP A 1056 -5.03 39.64 5.12
C TRP A 1056 -5.43 40.58 4.00
N GLN A 1057 -5.96 40.02 2.91
CA GLN A 1057 -6.34 40.78 1.74
C GLN A 1057 -7.85 40.93 1.69
N PHE A 1058 -8.34 42.15 1.87
CA PHE A 1058 -9.69 42.51 1.47
C PHE A 1058 -9.72 42.56 -0.05
N GLU A 1059 -10.67 41.86 -0.67
CA GLU A 1059 -10.79 41.79 -2.13
C GLU A 1059 -12.27 41.81 -2.52
N THR A 1060 -12.64 42.74 -3.40
CA THR A 1060 -14.03 42.93 -3.82
C THR A 1060 -14.56 41.79 -4.68
N GLY A 1061 -13.69 41.11 -5.42
CA GLY A 1061 -14.06 40.04 -6.33
C GLY A 1061 -13.08 39.84 -7.49
N PRO A 1062 -13.45 39.02 -8.50
CA PRO A 1062 -12.55 38.59 -9.57
C PRO A 1062 -12.19 39.67 -10.59
N ALA A 1063 -12.94 40.78 -10.68
CA ALA A 1063 -12.53 41.95 -11.46
C ALA A 1063 -11.43 42.74 -10.74
N GLY A 1064 -11.17 42.46 -9.45
CA GLY A 1064 -10.13 43.09 -8.65
C GLY A 1064 -10.37 44.59 -8.49
N ALA A 1065 -11.63 45.00 -8.31
CA ALA A 1065 -11.99 46.41 -8.26
C ALA A 1065 -11.28 47.16 -7.13
N MET A 1066 -11.13 46.51 -5.97
CA MET A 1066 -10.33 47.00 -4.85
C MET A 1066 -9.67 45.82 -4.15
N LYS A 1067 -8.38 45.95 -3.87
CA LYS A 1067 -7.67 45.09 -2.92
C LYS A 1067 -6.99 45.95 -1.87
N ALA A 1068 -6.97 45.52 -0.62
CA ALA A 1068 -6.12 46.10 0.40
C ALA A 1068 -5.56 45.04 1.33
N LEU A 1069 -4.30 45.20 1.70
CA LEU A 1069 -3.64 44.38 2.71
C LEU A 1069 -3.79 45.01 4.09
N VAL A 1070 -3.98 44.16 5.08
CA VAL A 1070 -4.04 44.52 6.50
C VAL A 1070 -3.18 43.55 7.30
N TYR A 1071 -2.36 44.04 8.22
CA TYR A 1071 -1.61 43.16 9.11
C TYR A 1071 -2.46 42.69 10.29
N LEU A 1072 -2.63 41.37 10.43
CA LEU A 1072 -3.46 40.71 11.45
C LEU A 1072 -3.21 41.25 12.86
N HIS A 1073 -1.94 41.39 13.25
CA HIS A 1073 -1.59 41.77 14.63
C HIS A 1073 -1.92 43.22 14.99
N ARG A 1074 -2.17 44.07 13.99
CA ARG A 1074 -2.61 45.47 14.14
C ARG A 1074 -4.09 45.67 13.83
N MET A 1075 -4.78 44.62 13.39
CA MET A 1075 -6.19 44.70 13.01
C MET A 1075 -7.07 44.86 14.25
N ASP A 1076 -7.94 45.87 14.21
CA ASP A 1076 -8.96 46.13 15.23
C ASP A 1076 -10.38 45.95 14.67
N GLU A 1077 -11.39 46.04 15.55
CA GLU A 1077 -12.80 45.86 15.23
C GLU A 1077 -13.39 46.92 14.27
N PHE A 1078 -12.68 48.03 14.06
CA PHE A 1078 -13.07 49.14 13.17
C PHE A 1078 -12.38 49.10 11.81
N THR A 1079 -11.40 48.20 11.61
CA THR A 1079 -10.67 48.06 10.34
C THR A 1079 -11.60 47.90 9.13
N PRO A 1080 -12.66 47.06 9.15
CA PRO A 1080 -13.59 46.96 8.03
C PRO A 1080 -14.33 48.27 7.72
N ALA A 1081 -14.63 49.08 8.74
CA ALA A 1081 -15.27 50.37 8.55
C ALA A 1081 -14.31 51.34 7.84
N ARG A 1082 -13.04 51.41 8.25
CA ARG A 1082 -12.00 52.23 7.59
C ARG A 1082 -11.76 51.79 6.14
N VAL A 1083 -11.62 50.48 5.89
CA VAL A 1083 -11.49 49.93 4.52
C VAL A 1083 -12.65 50.38 3.64
N ARG A 1084 -13.87 50.40 4.18
CA ARG A 1084 -15.07 50.83 3.45
C ARG A 1084 -15.07 52.35 3.19
N THR A 1085 -14.89 53.18 4.21
CA THR A 1085 -15.08 54.64 4.09
C THR A 1085 -13.90 55.34 3.44
N ASP A 1086 -12.69 54.89 3.75
CA ASP A 1086 -11.46 55.63 3.44
C ASP A 1086 -10.80 55.11 2.16
N TYR A 1087 -11.17 53.91 1.69
CA TYR A 1087 -10.60 53.29 0.49
C TYR A 1087 -11.68 52.90 -0.54
N LEU A 1088 -12.67 52.10 -0.16
CA LEU A 1088 -13.69 51.61 -1.11
C LEU A 1088 -14.52 52.73 -1.73
N HIS A 1089 -15.06 53.66 -0.92
CA HIS A 1089 -15.89 54.78 -1.40
C HIS A 1089 -15.10 55.80 -2.24
N PRO A 1090 -13.89 56.24 -1.86
CA PRO A 1090 -13.04 57.06 -2.72
C PRO A 1090 -12.74 56.41 -4.07
N LEU A 1091 -12.44 55.10 -4.09
CA LEU A 1091 -12.14 54.39 -5.33
C LEU A 1091 -13.37 54.29 -6.24
N MET A 1092 -14.55 54.02 -5.68
CA MET A 1092 -15.82 54.04 -6.42
C MET A 1092 -16.05 55.39 -7.10
N ARG A 1093 -15.85 56.50 -6.37
CA ARG A 1093 -15.97 57.85 -6.92
C ARG A 1093 -14.94 58.13 -8.03
N ALA A 1094 -13.72 57.61 -7.90
CA ALA A 1094 -12.69 57.72 -8.93
C ALA A 1094 -13.08 56.97 -10.21
N TYR A 1095 -13.58 55.74 -10.10
CA TYR A 1095 -14.07 54.96 -11.25
C TYR A 1095 -15.27 55.62 -11.94
N GLU A 1096 -16.26 56.08 -11.18
CA GLU A 1096 -17.43 56.80 -11.73
C GLU A 1096 -17.01 58.11 -12.43
N GLY A 1097 -16.07 58.84 -11.85
CA GLY A 1097 -15.50 60.06 -12.45
C GLY A 1097 -14.81 59.77 -13.79
N GLU A 1098 -14.03 58.70 -13.85
CA GLU A 1098 -13.31 58.31 -15.07
C GLU A 1098 -14.24 57.76 -16.16
N ILE A 1099 -15.27 56.98 -15.78
CA ILE A 1099 -16.34 56.57 -16.72
C ILE A 1099 -17.02 57.80 -17.32
N LYS A 1100 -17.37 58.78 -16.49
CA LYS A 1100 -17.99 60.04 -16.94
C LYS A 1100 -17.07 60.83 -17.85
N ARG A 1101 -15.76 60.86 -17.57
CA ARG A 1101 -14.74 61.50 -18.43
C ARG A 1101 -14.70 60.83 -19.81
N ILE A 1102 -14.66 59.50 -19.86
CA ILE A 1102 -14.66 58.74 -21.12
C ILE A 1102 -15.97 58.97 -21.90
N GLU A 1103 -17.12 59.03 -21.22
CA GLU A 1103 -18.42 59.30 -21.86
C GLU A 1103 -18.57 60.71 -22.43
N GLN A 1104 -17.86 61.69 -21.86
CA GLN A 1104 -17.86 63.08 -22.32
C GLN A 1104 -16.84 63.34 -23.45
N MET A 1105 -15.99 62.37 -23.80
CA MET A 1105 -15.06 62.50 -24.92
C MET A 1105 -15.80 62.43 -26.27
N ARG A 1106 -15.44 63.32 -27.20
CA ARG A 1106 -16.01 63.34 -28.56
C ARG A 1106 -15.38 62.24 -29.41
N GLU A 1107 -16.12 61.17 -29.69
CA GLU A 1107 -15.65 60.02 -30.47
C GLU A 1107 -15.07 60.39 -31.85
N ASP A 1108 -15.57 61.47 -32.47
CA ASP A 1108 -15.13 61.97 -33.79
C ASP A 1108 -13.68 62.47 -33.81
N THR A 1109 -13.05 62.69 -32.65
CA THR A 1109 -11.67 63.17 -32.52
C THR A 1109 -10.65 62.07 -32.21
N LEU A 1110 -11.09 60.82 -32.10
CA LEU A 1110 -10.27 59.68 -31.69
C LEU A 1110 -10.00 58.72 -32.86
N THR A 1111 -8.79 58.17 -32.94
CA THR A 1111 -8.46 57.11 -33.90
C THR A 1111 -9.24 55.82 -33.58
N ALA A 1112 -9.33 54.90 -34.55
CA ALA A 1112 -10.01 53.62 -34.34
C ALA A 1112 -9.38 52.79 -33.19
N SER A 1113 -8.06 52.86 -33.02
CA SER A 1113 -7.33 52.19 -31.94
C SER A 1113 -7.63 52.81 -30.56
N GLU A 1114 -7.67 54.13 -30.48
CA GLU A 1114 -8.00 54.84 -29.23
C GLU A 1114 -9.44 54.60 -28.80
N ARG A 1115 -10.40 54.63 -29.75
CA ARG A 1115 -11.80 54.29 -29.47
C ARG A 1115 -11.95 52.87 -28.91
N ALA A 1116 -11.25 51.90 -29.49
CA ALA A 1116 -11.25 50.53 -28.99
C ALA A 1116 -10.64 50.42 -27.57
N SER A 1117 -9.55 51.14 -27.31
CA SER A 1117 -8.90 51.18 -25.99
C SER A 1117 -9.79 51.81 -24.92
N TYR A 1118 -10.37 52.99 -25.19
CA TYR A 1118 -11.27 53.67 -24.24
C TYR A 1118 -12.56 52.88 -23.99
N ARG A 1119 -13.12 52.22 -25.02
CA ARG A 1119 -14.26 51.34 -24.83
C ARG A 1119 -13.92 50.17 -23.89
N LYS A 1120 -12.76 49.53 -24.08
CA LYS A 1120 -12.29 48.46 -23.20
C LYS A 1120 -12.06 48.95 -21.77
N GLN A 1121 -11.47 50.13 -21.60
CA GLN A 1121 -11.26 50.76 -20.29
C GLN A 1121 -12.58 51.08 -19.59
N LYS A 1122 -13.56 51.64 -20.31
CA LYS A 1122 -14.91 51.89 -19.79
C LYS A 1122 -15.60 50.60 -19.36
N GLU A 1123 -15.56 49.55 -20.19
CA GLU A 1123 -16.13 48.25 -19.86
C GLU A 1123 -15.46 47.62 -18.63
N ASP A 1124 -14.15 47.79 -18.45
CA ASP A 1124 -13.43 47.35 -17.25
C ASP A 1124 -13.86 48.13 -15.99
N LEU A 1125 -13.89 49.46 -16.06
CA LEU A 1125 -14.32 50.30 -14.94
C LEU A 1125 -15.78 50.03 -14.54
N GLN A 1126 -16.67 49.81 -15.50
CA GLN A 1126 -18.07 49.44 -15.22
C GLN A 1126 -18.18 48.10 -14.49
N LYS A 1127 -17.36 47.10 -14.86
CA LYS A 1127 -17.28 45.82 -14.13
C LYS A 1127 -16.79 46.04 -12.70
N LYS A 1128 -15.75 46.87 -12.52
CA LYS A 1128 -15.21 47.20 -11.19
C LYS A 1128 -16.22 47.92 -10.30
N THR A 1129 -16.93 48.91 -10.82
CA THR A 1129 -18.00 49.60 -10.07
C THR A 1129 -19.13 48.63 -9.69
N ALA A 1130 -19.57 47.76 -10.60
CA ALA A 1130 -20.59 46.76 -10.31
C ALA A 1130 -20.14 45.74 -9.24
N GLU A 1131 -18.85 45.42 -9.18
CA GLU A 1131 -18.27 44.58 -8.13
C GLU A 1131 -18.27 45.29 -6.77
N ILE A 1132 -17.84 46.56 -6.72
CA ILE A 1132 -17.90 47.38 -5.49
C ILE A 1132 -19.33 47.49 -4.96
N MET A 1133 -20.33 47.70 -5.82
CA MET A 1133 -21.74 47.79 -5.41
C MET A 1133 -22.26 46.50 -4.77
N LYS A 1134 -21.71 45.33 -5.13
CA LYS A 1134 -22.06 44.05 -4.49
C LYS A 1134 -21.30 43.84 -3.19
N TYR A 1135 -20.09 44.36 -3.09
CA TYR A 1135 -19.23 44.22 -1.92
C TYR A 1135 -19.60 45.17 -0.79
N ASP A 1136 -20.01 46.42 -1.10
CA ASP A 1136 -20.31 47.47 -0.11
C ASP A 1136 -21.32 47.04 0.97
N PRO A 1137 -22.46 46.40 0.65
CA PRO A 1137 -23.41 45.93 1.67
C PRO A 1137 -22.82 44.86 2.61
N VAL A 1138 -21.91 44.03 2.09
CA VAL A 1138 -21.29 42.93 2.83
C VAL A 1138 -20.28 43.46 3.84
N ILE A 1139 -19.41 44.39 3.42
CA ILE A 1139 -18.48 45.06 4.34
C ILE A 1139 -19.21 46.01 5.30
N ALA A 1140 -20.30 46.65 4.88
CA ALA A 1140 -21.17 47.44 5.76
C ALA A 1140 -21.76 46.59 6.89
N HIS A 1141 -22.21 45.37 6.57
CA HIS A 1141 -22.76 44.45 7.55
C HIS A 1141 -21.74 44.14 8.66
N ILE A 1142 -20.50 43.81 8.30
CA ILE A 1142 -19.43 43.53 9.26
C ILE A 1142 -19.00 44.80 10.00
N ALA A 1143 -18.91 45.96 9.33
CA ALA A 1143 -18.62 47.23 9.98
C ALA A 1143 -19.66 47.62 11.03
N SER A 1144 -20.93 47.22 10.85
CA SER A 1144 -22.01 47.45 11.82
C SER A 1144 -22.02 46.45 13.00
N ARG A 1145 -21.25 45.36 12.89
CA ARG A 1145 -21.13 44.29 13.88
C ARG A 1145 -19.66 44.03 14.17
N PRO A 1146 -18.99 44.92 14.94
CA PRO A 1146 -17.55 44.88 15.13
C PRO A 1146 -17.10 43.51 15.64
N ILE A 1147 -16.16 42.89 14.92
CA ILE A 1147 -15.62 41.58 15.27
C ILE A 1147 -14.32 41.77 16.04
N LYS A 1148 -14.32 41.38 17.31
CA LYS A 1148 -13.09 41.32 18.12
C LYS A 1148 -12.34 40.03 17.83
N LEU A 1149 -11.08 40.15 17.40
CA LEU A 1149 -10.18 39.02 17.18
C LEU A 1149 -9.49 38.59 18.47
N ASP A 1150 -9.34 37.29 18.68
CA ASP A 1150 -8.41 36.72 19.66
C ASP A 1150 -7.31 35.98 18.89
N LEU A 1151 -6.09 36.51 18.91
CA LEU A 1151 -4.96 35.89 18.21
C LEU A 1151 -4.70 34.44 18.65
N ASP A 1152 -5.08 34.06 19.88
CA ASP A 1152 -4.93 32.66 20.34
C ASP A 1152 -5.83 31.69 19.57
N ASP A 1153 -6.95 32.14 19.03
CA ASP A 1153 -7.81 31.32 18.17
C ASP A 1153 -7.06 30.87 16.89
N GLY A 1154 -5.96 31.54 16.54
CA GLY A 1154 -5.16 31.27 15.34
C GLY A 1154 -5.74 31.92 14.08
N VAL A 1155 -5.00 31.85 12.98
CA VAL A 1155 -5.40 32.50 11.73
C VAL A 1155 -6.64 31.83 11.16
N ALA A 1156 -6.72 30.50 11.13
CA ALA A 1156 -7.86 29.80 10.51
C ALA A 1156 -9.21 30.21 11.10
N VAL A 1157 -9.33 30.19 12.43
CA VAL A 1157 -10.57 30.52 13.13
C VAL A 1157 -10.91 32.00 12.97
N ASN A 1158 -9.91 32.90 13.10
CA ASN A 1158 -10.15 34.33 12.97
C ASN A 1158 -10.46 34.76 11.52
N TYR A 1159 -9.79 34.17 10.53
CA TYR A 1159 -10.00 34.45 9.12
C TYR A 1159 -11.42 34.06 8.69
N GLN A 1160 -11.92 32.92 9.18
CA GLN A 1160 -13.26 32.42 8.88
C GLN A 1160 -14.38 33.38 9.34
N LYS A 1161 -14.13 34.22 10.35
CA LYS A 1161 -15.10 35.25 10.82
C LYS A 1161 -15.42 36.30 9.75
N TYR A 1162 -14.61 36.40 8.68
CA TYR A 1162 -14.77 37.32 7.55
C TYR A 1162 -15.17 36.62 6.24
N GLN A 1163 -15.48 35.32 6.30
CA GLN A 1163 -15.90 34.51 5.14
C GLN A 1163 -17.39 34.20 5.22
N ASN A 1164 -18.02 33.97 4.07
CA ASN A 1164 -19.44 33.59 3.92
C ASN A 1164 -20.41 34.49 4.73
N VAL A 1165 -20.19 35.80 4.69
CA VAL A 1165 -21.03 36.77 5.40
C VAL A 1165 -22.38 36.86 4.72
N GLU A 1166 -23.44 36.56 5.48
CA GLU A 1166 -24.83 36.62 5.02
C GLU A 1166 -25.43 38.00 5.30
N VAL A 1167 -25.84 38.68 4.24
CA VAL A 1167 -26.58 39.95 4.34
C VAL A 1167 -28.08 39.66 4.19
N VAL A 1168 -28.91 40.36 4.96
CA VAL A 1168 -30.38 40.28 4.83
C VAL A 1168 -30.86 41.51 4.07
N GLU A 1169 -31.47 41.30 2.90
CA GLU A 1169 -32.07 42.35 2.09
C GLU A 1169 -33.57 42.06 1.95
N ASN A 1170 -34.43 43.03 2.31
CA ASN A 1170 -35.89 42.91 2.20
C ASN A 1170 -36.52 41.67 2.87
N GLY A 1171 -36.00 41.25 4.02
CA GLY A 1171 -36.56 40.13 4.81
C GLY A 1171 -36.30 38.74 4.23
N LYS A 1172 -35.47 38.62 3.18
CA LYS A 1172 -34.97 37.33 2.67
C LYS A 1172 -33.45 37.24 2.88
N PRO A 1173 -32.92 36.12 3.40
CA PRO A 1173 -31.47 35.92 3.43
C PRO A 1173 -30.95 35.77 1.99
N PHE A 1174 -30.06 36.66 1.53
CA PHE A 1174 -29.39 36.50 0.24
C PHE A 1174 -27.99 37.12 0.20
N VAL A 1175 -27.10 36.40 -0.50
CA VAL A 1175 -25.65 36.58 -0.69
C VAL A 1175 -24.80 36.21 0.54
N ALA A 1176 -24.24 34.99 0.54
CA ALA A 1176 -23.04 34.66 1.29
C ALA A 1176 -21.82 35.09 0.46
N ALA A 1177 -21.18 36.20 0.85
CA ALA A 1177 -19.98 36.72 0.17
C ALA A 1177 -18.78 36.74 1.14
N ASN A 1178 -17.57 36.64 0.60
CA ASN A 1178 -16.35 36.70 1.39
C ASN A 1178 -15.81 38.13 1.38
N LEU A 1179 -15.40 38.66 2.53
CA LEU A 1179 -14.73 39.97 2.58
C LEU A 1179 -13.25 39.84 2.22
N LEU A 1180 -12.61 38.78 2.69
CA LEU A 1180 -11.20 38.50 2.44
C LEU A 1180 -11.04 37.47 1.31
N THR A 1181 -9.92 37.54 0.59
CA THR A 1181 -9.53 36.56 -0.44
C THR A 1181 -9.55 35.13 0.11
N LYS A 1182 -9.96 34.13 -0.68
CA LYS A 1182 -9.94 32.72 -0.25
C LYS A 1182 -8.52 32.16 -0.18
N ILE A 1183 -8.22 31.36 0.86
CA ILE A 1183 -6.89 30.78 1.16
C ILE A 1183 -6.82 29.25 1.01
#